data_AF-A0AAP1QIQ2-F1
#
_entry.id   AF-A0AAP1QIQ2-F1
#
_cell.length_a   1.000
_cell.length_b   1.000
_cell.length_c   1.000
_cell.angle_alpha   90.00
_cell.angle_beta   90.00
_cell.angle_gamma   90.00
#
_symmetry.space_group_name_H-M   'P 1'
#
loop_
_entity.id
_entity.type
_entity.pdbx_description
1 polymer ?
#
loop_
_entity_poly.entity_id
_entity_poly.type
_entity_poly.pdbx_seq_one_letter_code
_entity_poly.pdbx_strand_id
1 'polypeptide(L)'
;MTANYPASILPPNATAVERAIDRASAAALASLPVHLIRWVKDPDSCPLALLPWLAWEYQVDTWNIDWSEQKKRDAIKRAHYIHRHRGTVAAVRYALVDSPFGTDIVEWFNQNPKGDPYTFRLNVYQNDLPVTEYDQQDLKLAVLRARNLRSWFSVHVFGRLQGTSYAAGYMYATEKITPCFVPLQVVLSRYELNLAPGDAETITVTVLPEYAEDKTFTVTTSDKTIATARIVNGAILVTGVKRGTCSVTVTTTNGVSAVISVKVVAVMKFITRIDNASRPLFYVRMDEDFTIDYGDGTDTREYIFDVASTLYGWVVPTRALTVGEEYTITVKGSDSASFQRSTGTVSTTLNAVREIIRVTGNRNSLNNFMQGATSLIIIHPGAFDDLPAVTGCVSMFSGCSSLSQLPPGLFSRLHNVTNFSDVFAGCTSLVTLPDRLFDGLLNVTTFSRAFSDCFALTATGDYLFRGCASARSFERVFNNCRSLITIGRGIFTGCDTAQYLKELFRSATSLASVPDDLFSNLPATDFSMAFYQCSALTELPRALFRSCTSALTFSQTFANSGLKTVPDGLFSGLSSVTNFSSVFYGCGGITSVGDDVFRGCTRATNFETIFYNCRAMTAVGENIFAGCVGATTFAAAFYACSSLLSMPSFADCERVTTFYAAFRECSSLPDVPAGAFAGKSLVTTFSYAFFGCSSLIRVNAGAFRDCRAATTFSNAFENCRSLVGVASDIFAGCVSVSGIDRLFSGCSAMAELPPALFRDFGSVSQTTSTFQNCAALETLPADLFDGCPALTSLSLTFGYCLSLRSLPPTLLAKTPRLTNVGGTFMGCRELKSLPADLFEHCPLLVSVYGTFQETGLMEIPPELFAHNPLITAFGYTFAYCSRLERIPAGLAEHNIKVTQFNATFLGCRSLVDVSPGLFNGADLTMVYHTFEGCVALSTPLHVIFDQEIYPRITITTSMFQNCLSLPGRGLEFIGKVPAVTDHHYTFFECRSLDDYNQLPGDWREGML
;
A
#
# COMPACT_ATOMS: atom_id res chain seq x y z
N MET A 1 11.09 -55.80 -1.20
CA MET A 1 11.00 -55.63 0.27
C MET A 1 10.00 -54.52 0.54
N THR A 2 8.86 -54.87 1.12
CA THR A 2 7.78 -53.96 1.54
C THR A 2 8.24 -53.17 2.77
N ALA A 3 8.34 -51.85 2.66
CA ALA A 3 8.68 -51.00 3.79
C ALA A 3 7.52 -51.00 4.80
N ASN A 4 7.74 -51.61 5.96
CA ASN A 4 6.84 -51.55 7.10
C ASN A 4 6.73 -50.09 7.55
N TYR A 5 5.59 -49.45 7.29
CA TYR A 5 5.22 -48.21 7.99
C TYR A 5 5.17 -48.50 9.50
N PRO A 6 5.66 -47.59 10.37
CA PRO A 6 5.44 -47.74 11.80
C PRO A 6 3.93 -47.76 12.07
N ALA A 7 3.47 -48.75 12.82
CA ALA A 7 2.07 -48.88 13.20
C ALA A 7 1.63 -47.63 13.96
N SER A 8 0.53 -47.00 13.53
CA SER A 8 -0.10 -45.88 14.23
C SER A 8 -0.34 -46.27 15.68
N ILE A 9 0.15 -45.45 16.62
CA ILE A 9 -0.02 -45.64 18.07
C ILE A 9 -1.34 -45.08 18.57
N LEU A 10 -2.18 -44.56 17.67
CA LEU A 10 -3.48 -44.00 18.03
C LEU A 10 -4.48 -45.11 18.39
N PRO A 11 -5.32 -44.89 19.41
CA PRO A 11 -6.36 -45.85 19.79
C PRO A 11 -7.47 -45.95 18.71
N PRO A 12 -8.26 -47.04 18.70
CA PRO A 12 -9.29 -47.27 17.68
C PRO A 12 -10.38 -46.17 17.60
N ASN A 13 -10.57 -45.40 18.67
CA ASN A 13 -11.53 -44.30 18.74
C ASN A 13 -10.96 -42.94 18.28
N ALA A 14 -9.72 -42.89 17.78
CA ALA A 14 -9.13 -41.66 17.28
C ALA A 14 -9.93 -41.07 16.10
N THR A 15 -10.08 -39.75 16.13
CA THR A 15 -10.81 -38.97 15.13
C THR A 15 -10.09 -38.96 13.77
N ALA A 16 -10.82 -38.61 12.71
CA ALA A 16 -10.25 -38.50 11.37
C ALA A 16 -9.09 -37.48 11.30
N VAL A 17 -9.17 -36.40 12.08
CA VAL A 17 -8.13 -35.36 12.15
C VAL A 17 -6.87 -35.88 12.84
N GLU A 18 -7.00 -36.56 13.98
CA GLU A 18 -5.85 -37.15 14.68
C GLU A 18 -5.12 -38.17 13.80
N ARG A 19 -5.86 -38.99 13.05
CA ARG A 19 -5.28 -39.93 12.08
C ARG A 19 -4.60 -39.25 10.91
N ALA A 20 -5.12 -38.11 10.45
CA ALA A 20 -4.48 -37.32 9.38
C ALA A 20 -3.17 -36.69 9.86
N ILE A 21 -3.15 -36.17 11.09
CA ILE A 21 -1.94 -35.61 11.72
C ILE A 21 -0.88 -36.69 11.96
N ASP A 22 -1.27 -37.86 12.45
CA ASP A 22 -0.37 -39.00 12.67
C ASP A 22 0.28 -39.47 11.37
N ARG A 23 -0.49 -39.57 10.28
CA ARG A 23 0.04 -39.90 8.94
C ARG A 23 0.99 -38.84 8.38
N ALA A 24 0.66 -37.55 8.54
CA ALA A 24 1.50 -36.46 8.07
C ALA A 24 2.82 -36.38 8.87
N SER A 25 2.75 -36.60 10.19
CA SER A 25 3.90 -36.58 11.09
C SER A 25 4.80 -37.79 10.90
N ALA A 26 4.23 -38.97 10.61
CA ALA A 26 4.97 -40.19 10.33
C ALA A 26 5.85 -40.06 9.07
N ALA A 27 5.41 -39.33 8.04
CA ALA A 27 6.20 -39.07 6.84
C ALA A 27 7.43 -38.17 7.14
N ALA A 28 7.27 -37.15 7.98
CA ALA A 28 8.38 -36.29 8.41
C ALA A 28 9.39 -37.05 9.30
N LEU A 29 8.91 -37.88 10.22
CA LEU A 29 9.74 -38.73 11.08
C LEU A 29 10.50 -39.80 10.30
N ALA A 30 9.90 -40.39 9.25
CA ALA A 30 10.58 -41.35 8.37
C ALA A 30 11.73 -40.72 7.57
N SER A 31 11.68 -39.41 7.33
CA SER A 31 12.72 -38.68 6.60
C SER A 31 13.92 -38.29 7.47
N LEU A 32 13.82 -38.41 8.80
CA LEU A 32 14.93 -38.17 9.72
C LEU A 32 15.89 -39.37 9.67
N PRO A 33 17.15 -39.17 9.26
CA PRO A 33 18.15 -40.23 9.27
C PRO A 33 18.67 -40.48 10.70
N VAL A 34 17.81 -40.98 11.59
CA VAL A 34 18.12 -41.31 13.00
C VAL A 34 19.27 -42.31 13.14
N HIS A 35 19.57 -43.08 12.08
CA HIS A 35 20.72 -43.96 12.01
C HIS A 35 22.06 -43.18 12.03
N LEU A 36 22.10 -41.92 11.57
CA LEU A 36 23.32 -41.10 11.59
C LEU A 36 23.89 -40.91 13.00
N ILE A 37 23.02 -40.73 14.01
CA ILE A 37 23.46 -40.59 15.41
C ILE A 37 24.11 -41.89 15.89
N ARG A 38 23.60 -43.05 15.46
CA ARG A 38 24.20 -44.34 15.80
C ARG A 38 25.51 -44.59 15.04
N TRP A 39 25.59 -44.19 13.78
CA TRP A 39 26.80 -44.34 12.95
C TRP A 39 27.97 -43.50 13.44
N VAL A 40 27.74 -42.25 13.84
CA VAL A 40 28.83 -41.40 14.36
C VAL A 40 29.35 -41.85 15.73
N LYS A 41 28.58 -42.68 16.47
CA LYS A 41 28.95 -43.21 17.79
C LYS A 41 29.60 -44.60 17.75
N ASP A 42 29.61 -45.24 16.59
CA ASP A 42 30.20 -46.57 16.38
C ASP A 42 31.56 -46.43 15.67
N PRO A 43 32.66 -46.94 16.25
CA PRO A 43 34.00 -46.81 15.67
C PRO A 43 34.16 -47.45 14.29
N ASP A 44 33.28 -48.37 13.86
CA ASP A 44 33.33 -48.98 12.52
C ASP A 44 32.60 -48.15 11.46
N SER A 45 31.45 -47.56 11.80
CA SER A 45 30.63 -46.80 10.85
C SER A 45 30.84 -45.28 10.91
N CYS A 46 31.59 -44.76 11.89
CA CYS A 46 31.86 -43.32 12.01
C CYS A 46 32.73 -42.81 10.85
N PRO A 47 32.38 -41.68 10.18
CA PRO A 47 33.21 -41.09 9.13
C PRO A 47 34.61 -40.72 9.62
N LEU A 48 35.63 -40.92 8.77
CA LEU A 48 37.05 -40.69 9.11
C LEU A 48 37.32 -39.30 9.73
N ALA A 49 36.69 -38.26 9.19
CA ALA A 49 36.84 -36.88 9.67
C ALA A 49 36.33 -36.67 11.11
N LEU A 50 35.44 -37.55 11.59
CA LEU A 50 34.84 -37.48 12.93
C LEU A 50 35.52 -38.40 13.95
N LEU A 51 36.41 -39.30 13.52
CA LEU A 51 37.14 -40.20 14.42
C LEU A 51 37.95 -39.48 15.52
N PRO A 52 38.59 -38.31 15.30
CA PRO A 52 39.28 -37.59 16.37
C PRO A 52 38.33 -37.13 17.49
N TRP A 53 37.11 -36.71 17.13
CA TRP A 53 36.09 -36.30 18.09
C TRP A 53 35.52 -37.50 18.85
N LEU A 54 35.31 -38.62 18.15
CA LEU A 54 34.90 -39.87 18.79
C LEU A 54 35.99 -40.42 19.73
N ALA A 55 37.27 -40.32 19.33
CA ALA A 55 38.40 -40.70 20.16
C ALA A 55 38.51 -39.83 21.43
N TRP A 56 38.27 -38.52 21.31
CA TRP A 56 38.17 -37.62 22.45
C TRP A 56 37.03 -38.02 23.39
N GLU A 57 35.84 -38.29 22.85
CA GLU A 57 34.68 -38.70 23.64
C GLU A 57 34.92 -40.03 24.37
N TYR A 58 35.54 -41.00 23.72
CA TYR A 58 35.90 -42.30 24.30
C TYR A 58 37.16 -42.24 25.17
N GLN A 59 37.72 -41.05 25.41
CA GLN A 59 38.94 -40.80 26.19
C GLN A 59 40.12 -41.68 25.76
N VAL A 60 40.38 -41.78 24.46
CA VAL A 60 41.54 -42.50 23.93
C VAL A 60 42.82 -41.80 24.40
N ASP A 61 43.67 -42.53 25.13
CA ASP A 61 44.80 -41.96 25.86
C ASP A 61 45.96 -41.52 24.96
N THR A 62 46.19 -42.23 23.85
CA THR A 62 47.24 -41.98 22.86
C THR A 62 46.61 -41.92 21.48
N TRP A 63 46.74 -40.78 20.80
CA TRP A 63 46.15 -40.53 19.48
C TRP A 63 47.16 -39.88 18.56
N ASN A 64 47.42 -40.49 17.40
CA ASN A 64 48.30 -39.94 16.38
C ASN A 64 47.50 -39.67 15.10
N ILE A 65 47.59 -38.44 14.58
CA ILE A 65 46.85 -38.01 13.39
C ILE A 65 47.34 -38.71 12.11
N ASP A 66 48.56 -39.22 12.10
CA ASP A 66 49.19 -39.91 10.96
C ASP A 66 48.92 -41.42 10.97
N TRP A 67 48.20 -41.95 11.97
CA TRP A 67 47.76 -43.34 11.95
C TRP A 67 46.82 -43.61 10.77
N SER A 68 47.02 -44.76 10.14
CA SER A 68 46.06 -45.32 9.17
C SER A 68 44.66 -45.37 9.78
N GLU A 69 43.63 -45.21 8.95
CA GLU A 69 42.23 -45.24 9.39
C GLU A 69 41.89 -46.45 10.25
N GLN A 70 42.36 -47.65 9.88
CA GLN A 70 42.11 -48.86 10.67
C GLN A 70 42.71 -48.78 12.09
N LYS A 71 43.97 -48.33 12.22
CA LYS A 71 44.62 -48.13 13.53
C LYS A 71 43.87 -47.13 14.41
N LYS A 72 43.35 -46.04 13.84
CA LYS A 72 42.51 -45.06 14.54
C LYS A 72 41.25 -45.70 15.10
N ARG A 73 40.55 -46.50 14.29
CA ARG A 73 39.33 -47.21 14.71
C ARG A 73 39.63 -48.24 15.80
N ASP A 74 40.71 -49.00 15.65
CA ASP A 74 41.10 -50.03 16.62
C ASP A 74 41.49 -49.43 17.99
N ALA A 75 42.15 -48.26 18.00
CA ALA A 75 42.47 -47.54 19.24
C ALA A 75 41.20 -47.12 20.00
N ILE A 76 40.19 -46.61 19.31
CA ILE A 76 38.89 -46.24 19.90
C ILE A 76 38.18 -47.46 20.49
N LYS A 77 38.17 -48.59 19.77
CA LYS A 77 37.56 -49.84 20.25
C LYS A 77 38.25 -50.38 21.51
N ARG A 78 39.58 -50.29 21.58
CA ARG A 78 40.36 -50.77 22.75
C ARG A 78 40.19 -49.90 23.99
N ALA A 79 39.92 -48.60 23.85
CA ALA A 79 39.80 -47.67 24.98
C ALA A 79 38.80 -48.17 26.04
N HIS A 80 37.65 -48.71 25.64
CA HIS A 80 36.66 -49.23 26.57
C HIS A 80 37.19 -50.42 27.40
N TYR A 81 37.93 -51.34 26.76
CA TYR A 81 38.56 -52.47 27.46
C TYR A 81 39.63 -52.00 28.44
N ILE A 82 40.49 -51.06 28.02
CA ILE A 82 41.54 -50.49 28.87
C ILE A 82 40.90 -49.80 30.08
N HIS A 83 39.89 -48.95 29.89
CA HIS A 83 39.19 -48.25 30.96
C HIS A 83 38.54 -49.18 31.99
N ARG A 84 37.90 -50.27 31.53
CA ARG A 84 37.28 -51.26 32.42
C ARG A 84 38.27 -52.07 33.23
N HIS A 85 39.51 -52.20 32.78
CA HIS A 85 40.53 -53.05 33.40
C HIS A 85 41.73 -52.25 33.92
N ARG A 86 41.65 -50.91 33.98
CA ARG A 86 42.69 -50.03 34.52
C ARG A 86 43.12 -50.55 35.89
N GLY A 87 44.43 -50.56 36.12
CA GLY A 87 45.01 -51.13 37.34
C GLY A 87 45.55 -52.55 37.21
N THR A 88 45.26 -53.25 36.10
CA THR A 88 45.71 -54.63 35.84
C THR A 88 46.86 -54.67 34.83
N VAL A 89 47.67 -55.73 34.88
CA VAL A 89 48.71 -56.01 33.87
C VAL A 89 48.12 -56.11 32.46
N ALA A 90 46.89 -56.64 32.34
CA ALA A 90 46.18 -56.73 31.07
C ALA A 90 45.94 -55.34 30.46
N ALA A 91 45.46 -54.36 31.23
CA ALA A 91 45.26 -53.00 30.73
C ALA A 91 46.58 -52.34 30.29
N VAL A 92 47.68 -52.56 31.04
CA VAL A 92 49.00 -52.03 30.66
C VAL A 92 49.51 -52.68 29.36
N ARG A 93 49.31 -53.98 29.17
CA ARG A 93 49.64 -54.66 27.90
C ARG A 93 48.84 -54.11 26.72
N TYR A 94 47.52 -53.96 26.86
CA TYR A 94 46.66 -53.43 25.80
C TYR A 94 46.96 -51.96 25.46
N ALA A 95 47.43 -51.16 26.41
CA ALA A 95 47.86 -49.77 26.19
C ALA A 95 49.18 -49.66 25.39
N LEU A 96 49.97 -50.74 25.33
CA LEU A 96 51.27 -50.78 24.65
C LEU A 96 51.24 -51.49 23.29
N VAL A 97 50.07 -52.02 22.86
CA VAL A 97 49.91 -52.78 21.61
C VAL A 97 50.28 -51.99 20.37
N ASP A 98 50.02 -50.67 20.37
CA ASP A 98 50.32 -49.81 19.22
C ASP A 98 51.75 -49.24 19.25
N SER A 99 52.57 -49.64 20.22
CA SER A 99 53.97 -49.23 20.28
C SER A 99 54.75 -49.79 19.07
N PRO A 100 55.57 -48.97 18.39
CA PRO A 100 56.45 -49.46 17.34
C PRO A 100 57.61 -50.32 17.88
N PHE A 101 57.77 -50.44 19.21
CA PHE A 101 58.82 -51.21 19.87
C PHE A 101 58.26 -52.51 20.46
N GLY A 102 59.09 -53.56 20.51
CA GLY A 102 58.73 -54.76 21.26
C GLY A 102 58.69 -54.44 22.75
N THR A 103 57.57 -54.70 23.43
CA THR A 103 57.43 -54.43 24.87
C THR A 103 57.15 -55.70 25.66
N ASP A 104 57.81 -55.83 26.81
CA ASP A 104 57.57 -56.92 27.77
C ASP A 104 57.51 -56.39 29.20
N ILE A 105 56.60 -56.93 30.00
CA ILE A 105 56.35 -56.49 31.38
C ILE A 105 56.81 -57.59 32.33
N VAL A 106 57.84 -57.29 33.12
CA VAL A 106 58.42 -58.21 34.11
C VAL A 106 58.13 -57.72 35.52
N GLU A 107 57.17 -58.35 36.18
CA GLU A 107 56.82 -58.10 37.59
C GLU A 107 58.01 -58.37 38.52
N TRP A 108 58.13 -57.63 39.63
CA TRP A 108 59.25 -57.72 40.57
C TRP A 108 59.56 -59.15 41.05
N PHE A 109 58.54 -59.99 41.24
CA PHE A 109 58.70 -61.37 41.69
C PHE A 109 59.23 -62.32 40.59
N ASN A 110 59.15 -61.91 39.33
CA ASN A 110 59.70 -62.60 38.15
C ASN A 110 61.05 -62.04 37.70
N GLN A 111 61.58 -61.00 38.36
CA GLN A 111 62.91 -60.45 38.08
C GLN A 111 64.01 -61.32 38.75
N ASN A 112 65.21 -61.34 38.18
CA ASN A 112 66.38 -62.01 38.77
C ASN A 112 67.60 -61.06 38.81
N PRO A 113 68.06 -60.61 40.01
CA PRO A 113 67.44 -60.83 41.33
C PRO A 113 66.03 -60.22 41.42
N LYS A 114 65.21 -60.70 42.36
CA LYS A 114 63.86 -60.16 42.58
C LYS A 114 63.93 -58.66 42.87
N GLY A 115 63.10 -57.87 42.20
CA GLY A 115 62.99 -56.42 42.41
C GLY A 115 62.24 -56.08 43.70
N ASP A 116 62.16 -54.79 44.04
CA ASP A 116 61.43 -54.33 45.22
C ASP A 116 59.93 -54.63 45.10
N PRO A 117 59.24 -55.04 46.19
CA PRO A 117 57.80 -55.27 46.17
C PRO A 117 57.02 -54.08 45.59
N TYR A 118 56.00 -54.39 44.79
CA TYR A 118 55.17 -53.39 44.08
C TYR A 118 55.92 -52.60 43.01
N THR A 119 56.95 -53.19 42.40
CA THR A 119 57.59 -52.66 41.19
C THR A 119 57.42 -53.59 39.99
N PHE A 120 57.48 -53.05 38.77
CA PHE A 120 57.61 -53.86 37.56
C PHE A 120 58.53 -53.16 36.55
N ARG A 121 59.17 -53.95 35.70
CA ARG A 121 60.05 -53.44 34.64
C ARG A 121 59.31 -53.50 33.31
N LEU A 122 59.30 -52.38 32.58
CA LEU A 122 58.94 -52.35 31.17
C LEU A 122 60.22 -52.49 30.34
N ASN A 123 60.41 -53.66 29.73
CA ASN A 123 61.48 -53.88 28.77
C ASN A 123 61.00 -53.41 27.39
N VAL A 124 61.78 -52.54 26.76
CA VAL A 124 61.53 -52.00 25.43
C VAL A 124 62.67 -52.43 24.51
N TYR A 125 62.37 -53.19 23.48
CA TYR A 125 63.35 -53.70 22.52
C TYR A 125 63.34 -52.84 21.25
N GLN A 126 64.50 -52.27 20.90
CA GLN A 126 64.71 -51.54 19.66
C GLN A 126 64.64 -52.51 18.47
N ASN A 127 63.50 -52.59 17.81
CA ASN A 127 63.32 -53.32 16.55
C ASN A 127 63.92 -52.50 15.38
N ASP A 128 65.24 -52.26 15.39
CA ASP A 128 65.99 -51.45 14.41
C ASP A 128 65.52 -49.98 14.25
N LEU A 129 64.71 -49.48 15.19
CA LEU A 129 64.24 -48.10 15.27
C LEU A 129 64.96 -47.33 16.39
N PRO A 130 65.44 -46.09 16.15
CA PRO A 130 65.96 -45.25 17.22
C PRO A 130 64.84 -44.91 18.21
N VAL A 131 65.07 -45.17 19.50
CA VAL A 131 64.15 -44.73 20.57
C VAL A 131 64.52 -43.30 20.93
N THR A 132 63.67 -42.34 20.57
CA THR A 132 63.85 -40.93 20.93
C THR A 132 63.38 -40.66 22.35
N GLU A 133 63.73 -39.47 22.89
CA GLU A 133 63.22 -39.04 24.20
C GLU A 133 61.69 -38.91 24.21
N TYR A 134 61.09 -38.49 23.08
CA TYR A 134 59.63 -38.42 22.91
C TYR A 134 58.97 -39.81 22.99
N ASP A 135 59.57 -40.82 22.35
CA ASP A 135 59.08 -42.20 22.40
C ASP A 135 59.08 -42.76 23.83
N GLN A 136 60.11 -42.44 24.62
CA GLN A 136 60.18 -42.82 26.03
C GLN A 136 59.08 -42.14 26.85
N GLN A 137 58.78 -40.87 26.55
CA GLN A 137 57.77 -40.11 27.26
C GLN A 137 56.35 -40.62 26.94
N ASP A 138 56.07 -40.96 25.68
CA ASP A 138 54.78 -41.53 25.26
C ASP A 138 54.55 -42.92 25.87
N LEU A 139 55.57 -43.80 25.87
CA LEU A 139 55.51 -45.10 26.54
C LEU A 139 55.26 -44.96 28.05
N LYS A 140 55.95 -44.01 28.69
CA LYS A 140 55.79 -43.73 30.12
C LYS A 140 54.37 -43.23 30.43
N LEU A 141 53.82 -42.34 29.61
CA LEU A 141 52.47 -41.81 29.78
C LEU A 141 51.41 -42.90 29.57
N ALA A 142 51.55 -43.74 28.55
CA ALA A 142 50.64 -44.87 28.31
C ALA A 142 50.60 -45.84 29.51
N VAL A 143 51.76 -46.17 30.09
CA VAL A 143 51.82 -47.02 31.30
C VAL A 143 51.23 -46.32 32.51
N LEU A 144 51.53 -45.04 32.73
CA LEU A 144 51.03 -44.27 33.88
C LEU A 144 49.49 -44.20 33.91
N ARG A 145 48.85 -44.12 32.75
CA ARG A 145 47.38 -44.05 32.64
C ARG A 145 46.68 -45.40 32.78
N ALA A 146 47.39 -46.51 32.53
CA ALA A 146 46.83 -47.86 32.60
C ALA A 146 47.15 -48.62 33.90
N ARG A 147 48.28 -48.32 34.57
CA ARG A 147 48.72 -49.02 35.79
C ARG A 147 47.83 -48.72 37.00
N ASN A 148 47.96 -49.51 38.07
CA ASN A 148 47.39 -49.13 39.36
C ASN A 148 48.31 -48.11 40.06
N LEU A 149 47.73 -47.30 40.95
CA LEU A 149 48.48 -46.26 41.68
C LEU A 149 49.60 -46.83 42.57
N ARG A 150 49.45 -48.08 43.04
CA ARG A 150 50.40 -48.73 43.96
C ARG A 150 51.72 -49.12 43.30
N SER A 151 51.71 -49.55 42.04
CA SER A 151 52.85 -50.28 41.44
C SER A 151 53.79 -49.36 40.66
N TRP A 152 55.02 -49.17 41.13
CA TRP A 152 56.00 -48.33 40.45
C TRP A 152 56.66 -49.05 39.28
N PHE A 153 57.17 -48.31 38.29
CA PHE A 153 57.82 -48.93 37.14
C PHE A 153 59.09 -48.20 36.71
N SER A 154 59.99 -48.96 36.11
CA SER A 154 61.15 -48.46 35.37
C SER A 154 61.05 -48.88 33.91
N VAL A 155 61.52 -48.02 33.00
CA VAL A 155 61.61 -48.31 31.57
C VAL A 155 63.05 -48.68 31.26
N HIS A 156 63.27 -49.86 30.68
CA HIS A 156 64.57 -50.34 30.27
C HIS A 156 64.58 -50.53 28.77
N VAL A 157 65.40 -49.75 28.07
CA VAL A 157 65.54 -49.83 26.62
C VAL A 157 66.74 -50.72 26.30
N PHE A 158 66.50 -51.79 25.54
CA PHE A 158 67.52 -52.70 25.06
C PHE A 158 67.79 -52.39 23.59
N GLY A 159 69.00 -51.89 23.32
CA GLY A 159 69.51 -51.61 21.99
C GLY A 159 70.85 -52.30 21.77
N ARG A 160 71.17 -52.62 20.52
CA ARG A 160 72.47 -53.19 20.13
C ARG A 160 73.29 -52.08 19.47
N LEU A 161 74.39 -51.67 20.09
CA LEU A 161 75.33 -50.69 19.56
C LEU A 161 76.64 -51.40 19.20
N GLN A 162 77.19 -51.15 18.01
CA GLN A 162 78.51 -51.61 17.59
C GLN A 162 79.37 -50.39 17.24
N GLY A 163 80.49 -50.21 17.96
CA GLY A 163 81.45 -49.14 17.74
C GLY A 163 82.58 -49.15 18.77
N THR A 164 83.74 -48.57 18.44
CA THR A 164 84.94 -48.55 19.29
C THR A 164 84.93 -47.31 20.19
N SER A 165 85.00 -47.49 21.52
CA SER A 165 85.10 -46.39 22.49
C SER A 165 86.50 -46.29 23.10
N TYR A 166 87.05 -45.08 23.18
CA TYR A 166 88.27 -44.78 23.93
C TYR A 166 87.94 -43.94 25.17
N ALA A 167 88.54 -44.26 26.31
CA ALA A 167 88.45 -43.47 27.54
C ALA A 167 89.84 -43.27 28.15
N ALA A 168 90.14 -42.03 28.55
CA ALA A 168 91.29 -41.65 29.36
C ALA A 168 90.87 -40.52 30.32
N GLY A 169 91.52 -40.41 31.48
CA GLY A 169 91.25 -39.38 32.48
C GLY A 169 92.52 -38.68 32.95
N TYR A 170 92.42 -37.38 33.22
CA TYR A 170 93.35 -36.58 34.02
C TYR A 170 92.58 -35.42 34.70
N MET A 171 93.16 -34.82 35.76
CA MET A 171 92.58 -33.68 36.49
C MET A 171 93.39 -32.41 36.27
N TYR A 172 92.71 -31.29 35.98
CA TYR A 172 93.22 -29.93 36.14
C TYR A 172 92.11 -29.01 36.66
N ALA A 173 92.49 -27.94 37.34
CA ALA A 173 91.59 -26.86 37.71
C ALA A 173 91.86 -25.64 36.81
N THR A 174 90.81 -25.10 36.19
CA THR A 174 90.78 -23.74 35.64
C THR A 174 89.54 -23.02 36.09
N GLU A 175 89.69 -21.73 36.38
CA GLU A 175 88.59 -20.78 36.41
C GLU A 175 88.21 -20.41 34.96
N LYS A 176 86.95 -20.64 34.59
CA LYS A 176 86.36 -20.15 33.34
C LYS A 176 85.65 -18.85 33.66
N ILE A 177 86.28 -17.71 33.40
CA ILE A 177 85.54 -16.44 33.30
C ILE A 177 84.72 -16.54 32.02
N THR A 178 83.42 -16.76 32.18
CA THR A 178 82.45 -16.67 31.09
C THR A 178 81.87 -15.26 31.16
N PRO A 179 82.15 -14.35 30.21
CA PRO A 179 81.51 -13.04 30.21
C PRO A 179 80.01 -13.23 29.99
N CYS A 180 79.21 -12.97 31.03
CA CYS A 180 77.75 -12.99 30.93
C CYS A 180 77.30 -11.71 30.21
N PHE A 181 76.86 -11.83 28.96
CA PHE A 181 76.31 -10.71 28.21
C PHE A 181 74.82 -10.55 28.53
N VAL A 182 74.47 -9.47 29.21
CA VAL A 182 73.09 -9.13 29.60
C VAL A 182 72.45 -8.15 28.60
N PRO A 183 71.12 -8.15 28.44
CA PRO A 183 70.42 -7.13 27.65
C PRO A 183 70.75 -5.71 28.09
N LEU A 184 71.01 -4.81 27.14
CA LEU A 184 71.27 -3.37 27.36
C LEU A 184 70.18 -2.48 26.77
N GLN A 185 69.49 -2.94 25.73
CA GLN A 185 68.46 -2.17 25.04
C GLN A 185 67.36 -3.08 24.49
N VAL A 186 66.11 -2.60 24.53
CA VAL A 186 64.99 -3.18 23.80
C VAL A 186 64.58 -2.23 22.69
N VAL A 187 64.66 -2.68 21.44
CA VAL A 187 64.25 -1.93 20.26
C VAL A 187 62.93 -2.50 19.74
N LEU A 188 61.96 -1.63 19.52
CA LEU A 188 60.62 -1.99 19.06
C LEU A 188 60.41 -1.52 17.62
N SER A 189 59.68 -2.30 16.82
CA SER A 189 59.33 -1.88 15.45
C SER A 189 58.40 -0.66 15.41
N ARG A 190 57.62 -0.41 16.47
CA ARG A 190 56.79 0.79 16.67
C ARG A 190 56.69 1.13 18.16
N TYR A 191 56.55 2.42 18.46
CA TYR A 191 56.42 2.97 19.81
C TYR A 191 55.05 3.61 20.07
N GLU A 192 54.25 3.82 19.03
CA GLU A 192 52.88 4.35 19.13
C GLU A 192 51.93 3.51 18.28
N LEU A 193 50.74 3.23 18.80
CA LEU A 193 49.69 2.46 18.14
C LEU A 193 48.35 3.19 18.24
N ASN A 194 47.71 3.42 17.08
CA ASN A 194 46.32 3.89 16.99
C ASN A 194 45.45 2.73 16.47
N LEU A 195 44.73 2.08 17.38
CA LEU A 195 43.94 0.88 17.10
C LEU A 195 42.43 1.16 17.19
N ALA A 196 41.59 0.48 16.42
CA ALA A 196 40.17 0.37 16.75
C ALA A 196 39.96 -0.71 17.84
N PRO A 197 38.83 -0.69 18.57
CA PRO A 197 38.39 -1.85 19.34
C PRO A 197 38.34 -3.11 18.46
N GLY A 198 39.01 -4.18 18.90
CA GLY A 198 39.16 -5.45 18.18
C GLY A 198 40.34 -5.53 17.21
N ASP A 199 40.98 -4.41 16.85
CA ASP A 199 42.19 -4.46 16.00
C ASP A 199 43.36 -5.04 16.78
N ALA A 200 44.22 -5.78 16.09
CA ALA A 200 45.44 -6.32 16.65
C ALA A 200 46.63 -6.05 15.73
N GLU A 201 47.74 -5.62 16.33
CA GLU A 201 48.97 -5.31 15.61
C GLU A 201 50.15 -6.05 16.24
N THR A 202 51.01 -6.60 15.38
CA THR A 202 52.20 -7.35 15.81
C THR A 202 53.41 -6.42 15.81
N ILE A 203 54.05 -6.26 16.97
CA ILE A 203 55.24 -5.47 17.18
C ILE A 203 56.44 -6.39 17.36
N THR A 204 57.44 -6.22 16.50
CA THR A 204 58.70 -6.97 16.61
C THR A 204 59.54 -6.40 17.74
N VAL A 205 60.10 -7.29 18.56
CA VAL A 205 60.96 -6.94 19.70
C VAL A 205 62.37 -7.44 19.41
N THR A 206 63.33 -6.52 19.40
CA THR A 206 64.76 -6.85 19.24
C THR A 206 65.49 -6.51 20.53
N VAL A 207 66.02 -7.53 21.21
CA VAL A 207 66.84 -7.36 22.42
C VAL A 207 68.31 -7.26 22.02
N LEU A 208 68.97 -6.15 22.40
CA LEU A 208 70.37 -5.88 22.09
C LEU A 208 71.24 -5.90 23.36
N PRO A 209 72.52 -6.34 23.26
CA PRO A 209 73.17 -6.81 22.04
C PRO A 209 72.67 -8.19 21.60
N GLU A 210 72.78 -8.49 20.30
CA GLU A 210 72.26 -9.74 19.70
C GLU A 210 72.89 -11.01 20.29
N TYR A 211 74.02 -10.92 20.97
CA TYR A 211 74.68 -12.05 21.64
C TYR A 211 74.36 -12.14 23.15
N ALA A 212 73.35 -11.40 23.65
CA ALA A 212 72.88 -11.57 25.02
C ALA A 212 72.42 -13.02 25.28
N GLU A 213 72.85 -13.60 26.40
CA GLU A 213 72.59 -15.01 26.73
C GLU A 213 71.11 -15.26 27.07
N ASP A 214 70.48 -14.31 27.77
CA ASP A 214 69.05 -14.32 28.06
C ASP A 214 68.35 -13.18 27.32
N LYS A 215 67.60 -13.54 26.27
CA LYS A 215 66.75 -12.61 25.49
C LYS A 215 65.27 -12.74 25.82
N THR A 216 64.94 -13.46 26.89
CA THR A 216 63.54 -13.58 27.32
C THR A 216 63.04 -12.24 27.83
N PHE A 217 61.77 -11.97 27.57
CA PHE A 217 61.09 -10.76 28.02
C PHE A 217 59.66 -11.07 28.40
N THR A 218 59.08 -10.18 29.20
CA THR A 218 57.67 -10.19 29.58
C THR A 218 56.98 -8.97 29.00
N VAL A 219 55.65 -9.04 28.89
CA VAL A 219 54.82 -7.92 28.43
C VAL A 219 53.71 -7.65 29.45
N THR A 220 53.52 -6.38 29.78
CA THR A 220 52.44 -5.92 30.66
C THR A 220 51.68 -4.76 30.00
N THR A 221 50.43 -4.57 30.38
CA THR A 221 49.59 -3.47 29.89
C THR A 221 49.08 -2.68 31.09
N SER A 222 49.18 -1.35 31.04
CA SER A 222 48.78 -0.48 32.16
C SER A 222 47.27 -0.53 32.43
N ASP A 223 46.46 -0.73 31.39
CA ASP A 223 45.02 -0.97 31.52
C ASP A 223 44.56 -2.03 30.51
N LYS A 224 44.33 -3.25 31.01
CA LYS A 224 43.86 -4.39 30.21
C LYS A 224 42.45 -4.23 29.66
N THR A 225 41.68 -3.26 30.16
CA THR A 225 40.34 -2.94 29.66
C THR A 225 40.39 -2.09 28.38
N ILE A 226 41.48 -1.36 28.16
CA ILE A 226 41.69 -0.52 26.98
C ILE A 226 42.40 -1.32 25.88
N ALA A 227 43.49 -2.02 26.20
CA ALA A 227 44.17 -2.91 25.26
C ALA A 227 44.75 -4.12 26.00
N THR A 228 44.98 -5.23 25.28
CA THR A 228 45.74 -6.37 25.80
C THR A 228 47.00 -6.58 24.99
N ALA A 229 48.03 -7.17 25.59
CA ALA A 229 49.24 -7.56 24.89
C ALA A 229 49.65 -8.97 25.29
N ARG A 230 50.07 -9.78 24.31
CA ARG A 230 50.60 -11.14 24.56
C ARG A 230 51.77 -11.44 23.62
N ILE A 231 52.64 -12.34 24.05
CA ILE A 231 53.77 -12.79 23.23
C ILE A 231 53.30 -13.87 22.27
N VAL A 232 53.59 -13.72 20.98
CA VAL A 232 53.28 -14.68 19.92
C VAL A 232 54.53 -14.81 19.03
N ASN A 233 55.12 -16.00 18.96
CA ASN A 233 56.31 -16.30 18.14
C ASN A 233 57.49 -15.32 18.34
N GLY A 234 57.74 -14.89 19.57
CA GLY A 234 58.84 -13.95 19.89
C GLY A 234 58.54 -12.47 19.61
N ALA A 235 57.36 -12.14 19.09
CA ALA A 235 56.85 -10.77 18.92
C ALA A 235 55.72 -10.47 19.92
N ILE A 236 55.28 -9.21 19.99
CA ILE A 236 54.15 -8.79 20.83
C ILE A 236 52.94 -8.54 19.95
N LEU A 237 51.85 -9.24 20.22
CA LEU A 237 50.55 -8.94 19.62
C LEU A 237 49.76 -8.05 20.58
N VAL A 238 49.59 -6.77 20.21
CA VAL A 238 48.78 -5.80 20.94
C VAL A 238 47.38 -5.77 20.33
N THR A 239 46.33 -5.91 21.14
CA THR A 239 44.93 -5.89 20.69
C THR A 239 44.16 -4.80 21.41
N GLY A 240 43.54 -3.88 20.66
CA GLY A 240 42.64 -2.88 21.21
C GLY A 240 41.35 -3.52 21.74
N VAL A 241 40.89 -3.09 22.91
CA VAL A 241 39.70 -3.63 23.59
C VAL A 241 38.61 -2.57 23.71
N LYS A 242 38.93 -1.41 24.28
CA LYS A 242 37.99 -0.31 24.51
C LYS A 242 38.68 1.02 24.27
N ARG A 243 37.93 2.03 23.82
CA ARG A 243 38.46 3.38 23.58
C ARG A 243 39.09 3.96 24.84
N GLY A 244 40.25 4.60 24.65
CA GLY A 244 41.05 5.16 25.72
C GLY A 244 42.53 5.14 25.36
N THR A 245 43.36 5.57 26.31
CA THR A 245 44.81 5.53 26.21
C THR A 245 45.38 4.60 27.28
N CYS A 246 46.30 3.75 26.89
CA CYS A 246 47.10 2.93 27.80
C CYS A 246 48.52 2.78 27.27
N SER A 247 49.35 2.06 27.99
CA SER A 247 50.71 1.73 27.58
C SER A 247 50.96 0.24 27.68
N VAL A 248 51.77 -0.29 26.76
CA VAL A 248 52.26 -1.67 26.79
C VAL A 248 53.76 -1.62 27.05
N THR A 249 54.19 -2.26 28.13
CA THR A 249 55.59 -2.25 28.55
C THR A 249 56.21 -3.63 28.34
N VAL A 250 57.33 -3.65 27.62
CA VAL A 250 58.18 -4.80 27.39
C VAL A 250 59.32 -4.77 28.39
N THR A 251 59.61 -5.86 29.08
CA THR A 251 60.68 -5.87 30.11
C THR A 251 61.46 -7.17 30.05
N THR A 252 62.79 -7.08 29.88
CA THR A 252 63.71 -8.22 29.93
C THR A 252 63.92 -8.69 31.37
N THR A 253 64.43 -9.91 31.56
CA THR A 253 64.67 -10.51 32.89
C THR A 253 65.55 -9.66 33.81
N ASN A 254 66.48 -8.88 33.24
CA ASN A 254 67.38 -7.97 33.96
C ASN A 254 66.85 -6.53 34.12
N GLY A 255 65.60 -6.25 33.72
CA GLY A 255 64.92 -4.97 33.98
C GLY A 255 65.02 -3.90 32.89
N VAL A 256 65.65 -4.17 31.75
CA VAL A 256 65.64 -3.25 30.60
C VAL A 256 64.26 -3.26 29.96
N SER A 257 63.71 -2.08 29.66
CA SER A 257 62.34 -1.95 29.16
C SER A 257 62.16 -0.97 28.01
N ALA A 258 61.09 -1.17 27.25
CA ALA A 258 60.59 -0.26 26.24
C ALA A 258 59.07 -0.15 26.37
N VAL A 259 58.51 1.02 26.08
CA VAL A 259 57.09 1.32 26.26
C VAL A 259 56.47 1.69 24.92
N ILE A 260 55.31 1.10 24.63
CA ILE A 260 54.45 1.43 23.49
C ILE A 260 53.28 2.25 24.03
N SER A 261 53.06 3.45 23.50
CA SER A 261 51.84 4.22 23.73
C SER A 261 50.72 3.67 22.86
N VAL A 262 49.60 3.28 23.47
CA VAL A 262 48.45 2.69 22.75
C VAL A 262 47.24 3.59 22.93
N LYS A 263 46.72 4.13 21.83
CA LYS A 263 45.46 4.87 21.79
C LYS A 263 44.44 4.04 21.02
N VAL A 264 43.36 3.66 21.69
CA VAL A 264 42.23 3.00 21.05
C VAL A 264 41.20 4.07 20.67
N VAL A 265 40.98 4.26 19.36
CA VAL A 265 40.24 5.40 18.79
C VAL A 265 39.02 4.95 17.98
N ALA A 266 38.15 5.91 17.67
CA ALA A 266 37.09 5.73 16.69
C ALA A 266 37.68 5.56 15.29
N VAL A 267 37.12 4.66 14.48
CA VAL A 267 37.59 4.36 13.14
C VAL A 267 36.42 4.34 12.15
N MET A 268 36.60 5.00 11.01
CA MET A 268 35.74 4.86 9.84
C MET A 268 36.58 4.33 8.68
N LYS A 269 36.30 3.11 8.23
CA LYS A 269 37.00 2.41 7.14
C LYS A 269 36.05 2.13 5.99
N PHE A 270 36.43 2.52 4.79
CA PHE A 270 35.60 2.44 3.58
C PHE A 270 36.44 2.32 2.32
N ILE A 271 35.82 1.90 1.22
CA ILE A 271 36.42 1.94 -0.12
C ILE A 271 35.78 3.06 -0.91
N THR A 272 36.59 3.90 -1.55
CA THR A 272 36.14 4.98 -2.41
C THR A 272 36.88 4.97 -3.74
N ARG A 273 36.14 5.20 -4.83
CA ARG A 273 36.72 5.42 -6.15
C ARG A 273 36.97 6.91 -6.35
N ILE A 274 38.18 7.25 -6.77
CA ILE A 274 38.56 8.63 -7.02
C ILE A 274 38.07 9.04 -8.40
N ASP A 275 36.89 9.65 -8.46
CA ASP A 275 36.33 10.20 -9.70
C ASP A 275 36.98 11.55 -10.06
N ASN A 276 37.41 12.30 -9.05
CA ASN A 276 38.11 13.56 -9.21
C ASN A 276 38.99 13.81 -7.97
N ALA A 277 40.29 14.03 -8.18
CA ALA A 277 41.25 14.25 -7.10
C ALA A 277 40.96 15.50 -6.24
N SER A 278 40.26 16.51 -6.79
CA SER A 278 39.83 17.70 -6.06
C SER A 278 38.50 17.54 -5.33
N ARG A 279 37.79 16.42 -5.51
CA ARG A 279 36.54 16.17 -4.78
C ARG A 279 36.82 15.67 -3.36
N PRO A 280 35.99 16.06 -2.38
CA PRO A 280 36.15 15.56 -1.04
C PRO A 280 35.87 14.05 -0.92
N LEU A 281 36.45 13.42 0.11
CA LEU A 281 36.24 12.00 0.43
C LEU A 281 35.07 11.80 1.39
N PHE A 282 34.98 12.63 2.44
CA PHE A 282 33.98 12.53 3.49
C PHE A 282 33.77 13.89 4.19
N TYR A 283 32.74 13.99 5.02
CA TYR A 283 32.36 15.15 5.83
C TYR A 283 32.71 14.92 7.30
N VAL A 284 33.21 15.93 8.02
CA VAL A 284 33.67 15.79 9.42
C VAL A 284 33.62 17.11 10.19
N ARG A 285 33.63 17.03 11.52
CA ARG A 285 33.84 18.17 12.41
C ARG A 285 35.33 18.53 12.43
N MET A 286 35.67 19.77 12.07
CA MET A 286 37.04 20.18 11.73
C MET A 286 37.96 20.34 12.95
N ASP A 287 37.42 20.42 14.17
CA ASP A 287 38.19 20.52 15.42
C ASP A 287 38.49 19.15 16.06
N GLU A 288 38.10 18.04 15.41
CA GLU A 288 38.53 16.69 15.82
C GLU A 288 39.97 16.40 15.39
N ASP A 289 40.76 15.78 16.27
CA ASP A 289 42.11 15.32 15.96
C ASP A 289 42.09 13.91 15.35
N PHE A 290 42.08 13.85 14.02
CA PHE A 290 42.06 12.61 13.26
C PHE A 290 43.22 12.49 12.25
N THR A 291 43.50 11.27 11.84
CA THR A 291 44.44 10.92 10.77
C THR A 291 43.75 10.08 9.70
N ILE A 292 44.34 10.03 8.51
CA ILE A 292 43.86 9.24 7.37
C ILE A 292 44.99 8.31 6.91
N ASP A 293 44.70 7.02 6.82
CA ASP A 293 45.48 6.04 6.06
C ASP A 293 44.77 5.79 4.73
N TYR A 294 45.49 5.97 3.62
CA TYR A 294 44.95 5.84 2.26
C TYR A 294 45.16 4.45 1.65
N GLY A 295 45.49 3.46 2.48
CA GLY A 295 45.65 2.05 2.09
C GLY A 295 47.10 1.57 2.06
N ASP A 296 48.06 2.41 2.45
CA ASP A 296 49.49 2.10 2.51
C ASP A 296 49.97 1.76 3.93
N GLY A 297 49.08 1.81 4.93
CA GLY A 297 49.38 1.48 6.33
C GLY A 297 50.01 2.64 7.10
N THR A 298 50.03 3.85 6.53
CA THR A 298 50.60 5.05 7.15
C THR A 298 49.50 6.04 7.51
N ASP A 299 49.40 6.40 8.80
CA ASP A 299 48.48 7.43 9.27
C ASP A 299 49.05 8.83 9.01
N THR A 300 48.41 9.64 8.14
CA THR A 300 48.87 10.99 7.79
C THR A 300 47.81 12.07 8.04
N ARG A 301 48.21 13.36 7.92
CA ARG A 301 47.33 14.54 7.92
C ARG A 301 47.35 15.25 6.56
N GLU A 302 47.53 14.49 5.49
CA GLU A 302 47.61 15.00 4.12
C GLU A 302 46.21 15.29 3.55
N TYR A 303 45.56 16.31 4.11
CA TYR A 303 44.26 16.80 3.67
C TYR A 303 44.07 18.28 3.99
N ILE A 304 43.10 18.90 3.32
CA ILE A 304 42.55 20.22 3.65
C ILE A 304 41.03 20.12 3.80
N PHE A 305 40.41 21.16 4.36
CA PHE A 305 38.97 21.26 4.47
C PHE A 305 38.38 22.18 3.39
N ASP A 306 37.39 21.67 2.67
CA ASP A 306 36.39 22.48 1.98
C ASP A 306 35.28 22.83 2.99
N VAL A 307 35.26 24.08 3.44
CA VAL A 307 34.52 24.49 4.64
C VAL A 307 33.01 24.57 4.35
N ALA A 308 32.22 23.82 5.12
CA ALA A 308 30.75 23.84 5.04
C ALA A 308 30.12 24.81 6.04
N SER A 309 30.74 24.95 7.22
CA SER A 309 30.28 25.79 8.34
C SER A 309 31.44 26.09 9.29
N THR A 310 31.18 26.80 10.41
CA THR A 310 32.20 27.12 11.41
C THR A 310 32.86 25.90 12.07
N LEU A 311 32.14 24.78 12.20
CA LEU A 311 32.63 23.57 12.89
C LEU A 311 32.80 22.37 11.97
N TYR A 312 32.27 22.41 10.75
CA TYR A 312 32.28 21.25 9.86
C TYR A 312 32.74 21.59 8.45
N GLY A 313 33.38 20.62 7.80
CA GLY A 313 33.85 20.73 6.42
C GLY A 313 34.01 19.36 5.76
N TRP A 314 34.18 19.37 4.46
CA TRP A 314 34.49 18.18 3.67
C TRP A 314 36.00 18.04 3.49
N VAL A 315 36.49 16.82 3.62
CA VAL A 315 37.93 16.51 3.59
C VAL A 315 38.39 16.27 2.16
N VAL A 316 39.27 17.14 1.66
CA VAL A 316 39.90 17.02 0.34
C VAL A 316 41.35 16.55 0.51
N PRO A 317 41.77 15.46 -0.12
CA PRO A 317 43.12 14.93 0.05
C PRO A 317 44.15 15.86 -0.61
N THR A 318 45.30 16.07 0.02
CA THR A 318 46.42 16.81 -0.59
C THR A 318 47.48 15.89 -1.21
N ARG A 319 47.46 14.61 -0.87
CA ARG A 319 48.30 13.61 -1.52
C ARG A 319 47.80 13.29 -2.93
N ALA A 320 48.70 12.87 -3.81
CA ALA A 320 48.35 12.43 -5.16
C ALA A 320 47.57 11.10 -5.11
N LEU A 321 46.35 11.10 -5.65
CA LEU A 321 45.51 9.92 -5.85
C LEU A 321 45.17 9.78 -7.33
N THR A 322 45.21 8.55 -7.85
CA THR A 322 44.96 8.26 -9.26
C THR A 322 43.45 8.26 -9.55
N VAL A 323 43.02 9.09 -10.50
CA VAL A 323 41.62 9.12 -10.95
C VAL A 323 41.26 7.79 -11.61
N GLY A 324 40.12 7.21 -11.22
CA GLY A 324 39.61 5.92 -11.68
C GLY A 324 39.91 4.76 -10.73
N GLU A 325 40.89 4.89 -9.85
CA GLU A 325 41.30 3.84 -8.90
C GLU A 325 40.45 3.85 -7.61
N GLU A 326 40.34 2.68 -6.99
CA GLU A 326 39.70 2.49 -5.69
C GLU A 326 40.75 2.44 -4.57
N TYR A 327 40.49 3.19 -3.50
CA TYR A 327 41.37 3.25 -2.33
C TYR A 327 40.61 2.81 -1.09
N THR A 328 41.27 2.01 -0.24
CA THR A 328 40.79 1.71 1.12
C THR A 328 41.22 2.83 2.04
N ILE A 329 40.26 3.66 2.46
CA ILE A 329 40.50 4.79 3.35
C ILE A 329 40.16 4.38 4.78
N THR A 330 41.07 4.64 5.72
CA THR A 330 40.86 4.45 7.15
C THR A 330 41.06 5.77 7.87
N VAL A 331 39.96 6.33 8.39
CA VAL A 331 39.96 7.54 9.22
C VAL A 331 40.04 7.12 10.67
N LYS A 332 41.05 7.59 11.42
CA LYS A 332 41.26 7.23 12.83
C LYS A 332 41.18 8.47 13.71
N GLY A 333 40.40 8.42 14.78
CA GLY A 333 40.24 9.52 15.74
C GLY A 333 39.01 10.40 15.53
N SER A 334 38.08 10.04 14.63
CA SER A 334 36.87 10.84 14.37
C SER A 334 35.58 10.12 14.75
N ASP A 335 34.72 10.82 15.49
CA ASP A 335 33.37 10.41 15.88
C ASP A 335 32.28 11.08 15.02
N SER A 336 32.63 12.09 14.22
CA SER A 336 31.69 12.83 13.34
C SER A 336 31.83 12.51 11.85
N ALA A 337 32.91 11.84 11.44
CA ALA A 337 33.16 11.54 10.02
C ALA A 337 31.97 10.79 9.40
N SER A 338 31.44 11.26 8.27
CA SER A 338 30.28 10.69 7.57
C SER A 338 30.34 11.04 6.08
N PHE A 339 29.36 10.58 5.31
CA PHE A 339 29.25 10.86 3.87
C PHE A 339 28.08 11.79 3.56
N GLN A 340 27.69 12.61 4.54
CA GLN A 340 26.70 13.64 4.36
C GLN A 340 27.14 14.64 3.28
N ARG A 341 26.25 14.88 2.32
CA ARG A 341 26.54 15.71 1.13
C ARG A 341 26.02 17.13 1.23
N SER A 342 25.11 17.39 2.18
CA SER A 342 24.41 18.67 2.29
C SER A 342 24.21 19.08 3.74
N THR A 343 24.43 20.36 4.04
CA THR A 343 24.20 20.96 5.36
C THR A 343 23.53 22.33 5.17
N GLY A 344 22.24 22.45 5.48
CA GLY A 344 21.49 23.66 5.13
C GLY A 344 21.40 23.86 3.62
N THR A 345 21.85 25.01 3.12
CA THR A 345 21.86 25.34 1.68
C THR A 345 23.17 24.97 0.97
N VAL A 346 24.19 24.50 1.70
CA VAL A 346 25.50 24.14 1.15
C VAL A 346 25.51 22.65 0.82
N SER A 347 25.91 22.29 -0.40
CA SER A 347 26.03 20.89 -0.84
C SER A 347 27.29 20.66 -1.65
N THR A 348 27.86 19.47 -1.55
CA THR A 348 29.03 19.05 -2.35
C THR A 348 28.82 17.69 -3.01
N THR A 349 29.67 17.38 -3.98
CA THR A 349 29.77 16.04 -4.58
C THR A 349 31.02 15.34 -4.06
N LEU A 350 30.83 14.27 -3.30
CA LEU A 350 31.93 13.42 -2.83
C LEU A 350 32.45 12.50 -3.94
N ASN A 351 33.69 12.04 -3.78
CA ASN A 351 34.17 10.85 -4.49
C ASN A 351 33.29 9.64 -4.18
N ALA A 352 33.21 8.70 -5.13
CA ALA A 352 32.24 7.62 -5.09
C ALA A 352 32.59 6.57 -4.02
N VAL A 353 31.91 6.62 -2.88
CA VAL A 353 31.99 5.55 -1.87
C VAL A 353 31.38 4.28 -2.41
N ARG A 354 32.15 3.20 -2.42
CA ARG A 354 31.79 1.89 -2.99
C ARG A 354 31.40 0.91 -1.91
N GLU A 355 32.13 0.92 -0.80
CA GLU A 355 31.93 -0.03 0.31
C GLU A 355 32.13 0.65 1.65
N ILE A 356 31.32 0.27 2.64
CA ILE A 356 31.55 0.62 4.05
C ILE A 356 32.00 -0.64 4.79
N ILE A 357 33.21 -0.59 5.35
CA ILE A 357 33.86 -1.75 5.99
C ILE A 357 33.62 -1.74 7.49
N ARG A 358 33.84 -0.58 8.12
CA ARG A 358 33.73 -0.45 9.58
C ARG A 358 33.49 1.00 9.98
N VAL A 359 32.58 1.20 10.93
CA VAL A 359 32.32 2.47 11.60
C VAL A 359 32.23 2.20 13.08
N THR A 360 33.18 2.74 13.82
CA THR A 360 33.18 2.73 15.29
C THR A 360 33.14 4.16 15.80
N GLY A 361 32.79 4.33 17.06
CA GLY A 361 32.84 5.61 17.75
C GLY A 361 31.84 5.75 18.88
N ASN A 362 31.99 6.80 19.69
CA ASN A 362 30.99 7.26 20.64
C ASN A 362 30.00 8.20 19.93
N ARG A 363 29.60 7.81 18.72
CA ARG A 363 28.74 8.60 17.85
C ARG A 363 27.36 8.65 18.47
N ASN A 364 26.79 9.85 18.60
CA ASN A 364 25.45 10.01 19.16
C ASN A 364 24.34 9.73 18.13
N SER A 365 24.66 9.86 16.83
CA SER A 365 23.71 9.75 15.72
C SER A 365 24.38 9.26 14.44
N LEU A 366 23.63 8.51 13.63
CA LEU A 366 23.95 8.13 12.25
C LEU A 366 22.95 8.73 11.26
N ASN A 367 22.24 9.79 11.67
CA ASN A 367 21.29 10.46 10.78
C ASN A 367 22.00 10.98 9.53
N ASN A 368 21.42 10.71 8.36
CA ASN A 368 21.95 11.08 7.04
C ASN A 368 23.38 10.60 6.73
N PHE A 369 23.90 9.62 7.48
CA PHE A 369 25.31 9.20 7.43
C PHE A 369 25.82 8.89 6.02
N MET A 370 25.00 8.24 5.19
CA MET A 370 25.27 7.88 3.79
C MET A 370 24.17 8.39 2.85
N GLN A 371 23.44 9.44 3.25
CA GLN A 371 22.31 9.93 2.45
C GLN A 371 22.76 10.35 1.06
N GLY A 372 22.08 9.80 0.05
CA GLY A 372 22.33 10.03 -1.35
C GLY A 372 23.60 9.37 -1.86
N ALA A 373 24.25 8.45 -1.11
CA ALA A 373 25.44 7.74 -1.56
C ALA A 373 25.11 6.72 -2.68
N THR A 374 24.80 7.23 -3.88
CA THR A 374 24.32 6.47 -5.03
C THR A 374 25.29 5.40 -5.53
N SER A 375 26.58 5.51 -5.23
CA SER A 375 27.62 4.57 -5.67
C SER A 375 27.93 3.45 -4.67
N LEU A 376 27.30 3.44 -3.49
CA LEU A 376 27.47 2.41 -2.47
C LEU A 376 26.89 1.09 -2.96
N ILE A 377 27.71 0.03 -2.95
CA ILE A 377 27.32 -1.32 -3.37
C ILE A 377 27.33 -2.29 -2.20
N ILE A 378 28.30 -2.19 -1.28
CA ILE A 378 28.52 -3.19 -0.21
C ILE A 378 28.55 -2.53 1.17
N ILE A 379 27.84 -3.16 2.10
CA ILE A 379 27.98 -2.94 3.54
C ILE A 379 28.55 -4.24 4.13
N HIS A 380 29.73 -4.17 4.74
CA HIS A 380 30.37 -5.35 5.32
C HIS A 380 29.64 -5.81 6.59
N PRO A 381 29.58 -7.13 6.87
CA PRO A 381 29.06 -7.65 8.13
C PRO A 381 29.79 -7.05 9.34
N GLY A 382 29.04 -6.66 10.37
CA GLY A 382 29.60 -6.06 11.58
C GLY A 382 30.11 -4.62 11.41
N ALA A 383 29.85 -3.96 10.27
CA ALA A 383 30.32 -2.60 10.02
C ALA A 383 29.86 -1.58 11.08
N PHE A 384 28.79 -1.85 11.84
CA PHE A 384 28.20 -0.94 12.82
C PHE A 384 28.11 -1.54 14.24
N ASP A 385 28.88 -2.58 14.56
CA ASP A 385 28.77 -3.33 15.83
C ASP A 385 29.26 -2.55 17.07
N ASP A 386 30.23 -1.63 16.91
CA ASP A 386 30.85 -0.87 18.00
C ASP A 386 30.37 0.59 18.06
N LEU A 387 29.06 0.76 18.23
CA LEU A 387 28.38 2.06 18.28
C LEU A 387 27.43 2.20 19.49
N PRO A 388 27.96 2.15 20.73
CA PRO A 388 27.15 2.04 21.94
C PRO A 388 26.29 3.28 22.26
N ALA A 389 26.62 4.45 21.69
CA ALA A 389 25.97 5.72 21.99
C ALA A 389 24.93 6.17 20.94
N VAL A 390 24.76 5.42 19.84
CA VAL A 390 23.88 5.86 18.73
C VAL A 390 22.42 5.76 19.13
N THR A 391 21.69 6.86 18.95
CA THR A 391 20.26 6.96 19.29
C THR A 391 19.33 7.15 18.08
N GLY A 392 19.88 7.47 16.90
CA GLY A 392 19.11 7.71 15.68
C GLY A 392 19.82 7.28 14.40
N CYS A 393 19.06 6.73 13.45
CA CYS A 393 19.50 6.25 12.14
C CYS A 393 18.60 6.79 11.01
N VAL A 394 18.08 8.00 11.17
CA VAL A 394 17.15 8.62 10.21
C VAL A 394 17.85 8.84 8.88
N SER A 395 17.26 8.38 7.77
CA SER A 395 17.79 8.53 6.41
C SER A 395 19.23 8.03 6.25
N MET A 396 19.69 7.10 7.11
CA MET A 396 21.10 6.70 7.18
C MET A 396 21.65 6.25 5.83
N PHE A 397 20.89 5.50 5.04
CA PHE A 397 21.22 5.03 3.69
C PHE A 397 20.19 5.46 2.64
N SER A 398 19.41 6.51 2.92
CA SER A 398 18.39 6.97 1.98
C SER A 398 19.03 7.37 0.65
N GLY A 399 18.49 6.89 -0.48
CA GLY A 399 18.99 7.20 -1.82
C GLY A 399 20.28 6.47 -2.21
N CYS A 400 20.72 5.45 -1.46
CA CYS A 400 21.80 4.55 -1.88
C CYS A 400 21.33 3.63 -3.02
N SER A 401 21.17 4.19 -4.22
CA SER A 401 20.49 3.54 -5.35
C SER A 401 21.24 2.36 -5.97
N SER A 402 22.54 2.19 -5.73
CA SER A 402 23.31 1.01 -6.18
C SER A 402 23.39 -0.13 -5.14
N LEU A 403 22.89 0.09 -3.92
CA LEU A 403 22.93 -0.91 -2.86
C LEU A 403 21.91 -2.02 -3.16
N SER A 404 22.40 -3.24 -3.40
CA SER A 404 21.57 -4.36 -3.85
C SER A 404 21.26 -5.40 -2.77
N GLN A 405 22.08 -5.48 -1.73
CA GLN A 405 21.96 -6.43 -0.63
C GLN A 405 22.37 -5.80 0.71
N LEU A 406 21.85 -6.34 1.80
CA LEU A 406 22.23 -5.97 3.16
C LEU A 406 22.82 -7.20 3.87
N PRO A 407 23.83 -7.03 4.74
CA PRO A 407 24.34 -8.13 5.55
C PRO A 407 23.35 -8.51 6.67
N PRO A 408 23.23 -9.80 7.03
CA PRO A 408 22.47 -10.22 8.21
C PRO A 408 22.99 -9.55 9.49
N GLY A 409 22.08 -9.19 10.39
CA GLY A 409 22.44 -8.62 11.70
C GLY A 409 23.00 -7.20 11.67
N LEU A 410 22.85 -6.47 10.55
CA LEU A 410 23.38 -5.11 10.33
C LEU A 410 23.16 -4.14 11.51
N PHE A 411 22.00 -4.24 12.19
CA PHE A 411 21.64 -3.37 13.31
C PHE A 411 21.57 -4.10 14.67
N SER A 412 22.02 -5.35 14.74
CA SER A 412 21.82 -6.23 15.91
C SER A 412 22.43 -5.72 17.22
N ARG A 413 23.36 -4.76 17.16
CA ARG A 413 24.03 -4.14 18.32
C ARG A 413 23.51 -2.74 18.67
N LEU A 414 22.61 -2.17 17.88
CA LEU A 414 22.15 -0.78 18.02
C LEU A 414 20.95 -0.64 18.99
N HIS A 415 21.07 -1.19 20.20
CA HIS A 415 19.95 -1.28 21.16
C HIS A 415 19.42 0.08 21.68
N ASN A 416 20.20 1.16 21.54
CA ASN A 416 19.81 2.50 21.98
C ASN A 416 19.10 3.33 20.89
N VAL A 417 18.97 2.80 19.67
CA VAL A 417 18.30 3.52 18.58
C VAL A 417 16.81 3.60 18.83
N THR A 418 16.26 4.79 18.64
CA THR A 418 14.83 5.09 18.83
C THR A 418 14.10 5.33 17.52
N ASN A 419 14.81 5.55 16.42
CA ASN A 419 14.24 6.01 15.15
C ASN A 419 15.02 5.50 13.92
N PHE A 420 14.32 4.78 13.05
CA PHE A 420 14.79 4.25 11.76
C PHE A 420 14.01 4.82 10.56
N SER A 421 13.40 6.00 10.71
CA SER A 421 12.66 6.63 9.62
C SER A 421 13.54 6.82 8.38
N ASP A 422 13.01 6.48 7.22
CA ASP A 422 13.66 6.64 5.91
C ASP A 422 15.02 5.93 5.76
N VAL A 423 15.38 5.00 6.67
CA VAL A 423 16.73 4.41 6.76
C VAL A 423 17.28 3.88 5.43
N PHE A 424 16.46 3.23 4.60
CA PHE A 424 16.78 2.76 3.24
C PHE A 424 15.83 3.34 2.17
N ALA A 425 15.17 4.47 2.44
CA ALA A 425 14.24 5.06 1.49
C ALA A 425 14.95 5.41 0.17
N GLY A 426 14.46 4.94 -0.97
CA GLY A 426 15.06 5.18 -2.29
C GLY A 426 16.27 4.31 -2.61
N CYS A 427 16.52 3.22 -1.88
CA CYS A 427 17.47 2.18 -2.26
C CYS A 427 16.93 1.34 -3.42
N THR A 428 16.88 1.92 -4.61
CA THR A 428 16.14 1.38 -5.77
C THR A 428 16.65 0.04 -6.29
N SER A 429 17.89 -0.36 -6.01
CA SER A 429 18.48 -1.64 -6.43
C SER A 429 18.36 -2.75 -5.38
N LEU A 430 17.82 -2.46 -4.19
CA LEU A 430 17.73 -3.42 -3.10
C LEU A 430 16.70 -4.51 -3.44
N VAL A 431 17.15 -5.77 -3.55
CA VAL A 431 16.31 -6.86 -4.09
C VAL A 431 15.60 -7.66 -3.00
N THR A 432 16.27 -7.94 -1.89
CA THR A 432 15.74 -8.73 -0.76
C THR A 432 16.26 -8.18 0.56
N LEU A 433 15.46 -8.30 1.62
CA LEU A 433 15.90 -7.99 2.98
C LEU A 433 16.35 -9.26 3.71
N PRO A 434 17.43 -9.21 4.51
CA PRO A 434 17.78 -10.29 5.43
C PRO A 434 16.70 -10.51 6.48
N ASP A 435 16.51 -11.76 6.87
CA ASP A 435 15.67 -12.09 8.02
C ASP A 435 16.17 -11.40 9.27
N ARG A 436 15.24 -11.02 10.16
CA ARG A 436 15.57 -10.46 11.49
C ARG A 436 16.44 -9.20 11.45
N LEU A 437 16.37 -8.41 10.38
CA LEU A 437 17.20 -7.19 10.22
C LEU A 437 17.09 -6.22 11.40
N PHE A 438 15.90 -6.08 12.00
CA PHE A 438 15.63 -5.22 13.16
C PHE A 438 15.25 -6.01 14.43
N ASP A 439 15.64 -7.28 14.55
CA ASP A 439 15.23 -8.15 15.66
C ASP A 439 15.68 -7.61 17.03
N GLY A 440 14.75 -7.52 17.98
CA GLY A 440 15.00 -7.18 19.38
C GLY A 440 15.37 -5.72 19.66
N LEU A 441 15.08 -4.79 18.75
CA LEU A 441 15.36 -3.35 18.95
C LEU A 441 14.26 -2.68 19.81
N LEU A 442 14.29 -2.99 21.11
CA LEU A 442 13.24 -2.65 22.08
C LEU A 442 12.92 -1.15 22.21
N ASN A 443 13.87 -0.27 21.90
CA ASN A 443 13.73 1.18 22.06
C ASN A 443 13.22 1.90 20.80
N VAL A 444 13.12 1.21 19.67
CA VAL A 444 12.69 1.83 18.41
C VAL A 444 11.22 2.17 18.49
N THR A 445 10.89 3.42 18.19
CA THR A 445 9.51 3.95 18.20
C THR A 445 8.90 4.07 16.80
N THR A 446 9.72 4.13 15.75
CA THR A 446 9.26 4.34 14.38
C THR A 446 10.19 3.74 13.33
N PHE A 447 9.57 3.14 12.31
CA PHE A 447 10.17 2.68 11.06
C PHE A 447 9.56 3.39 9.84
N SER A 448 8.92 4.55 10.03
CA SER A 448 8.21 5.25 8.94
C SER A 448 9.10 5.38 7.69
N ARG A 449 8.57 4.95 6.53
CA ARG A 449 9.26 5.02 5.23
C ARG A 449 10.59 4.27 5.15
N ALA A 450 10.88 3.33 6.07
CA ALA A 450 12.18 2.64 6.15
C ALA A 450 12.66 2.05 4.80
N PHE A 451 11.75 1.52 3.97
CA PHE A 451 12.03 0.99 2.64
C PHE A 451 11.18 1.64 1.53
N SER A 452 10.69 2.87 1.76
CA SER A 452 9.92 3.61 0.75
C SER A 452 10.73 3.71 -0.54
N ASP A 453 10.08 3.55 -1.69
CA ASP A 453 10.71 3.71 -3.01
C ASP A 453 11.85 2.70 -3.31
N CYS A 454 11.91 1.57 -2.61
CA CYS A 454 12.77 0.43 -2.98
C CYS A 454 12.16 -0.35 -4.15
N PHE A 455 12.30 0.17 -5.38
CA PHE A 455 11.60 -0.34 -6.56
C PHE A 455 11.92 -1.78 -6.94
N ALA A 456 13.14 -2.26 -6.68
CA ALA A 456 13.57 -3.62 -6.99
C ALA A 456 13.25 -4.64 -5.89
N LEU A 457 12.70 -4.21 -4.75
CA LEU A 457 12.48 -5.08 -3.60
C LEU A 457 11.40 -6.13 -3.91
N THR A 458 11.75 -7.41 -3.81
CA THR A 458 10.87 -8.55 -4.16
C THR A 458 10.31 -9.29 -2.94
N ALA A 459 10.99 -9.22 -1.79
CA ALA A 459 10.60 -9.87 -0.54
C ALA A 459 11.03 -9.08 0.70
N THR A 460 10.21 -9.07 1.76
CA THR A 460 10.48 -8.35 3.02
C THR A 460 11.39 -9.09 4.01
N GLY A 461 11.69 -10.37 3.79
CA GLY A 461 12.37 -11.23 4.77
C GLY A 461 11.47 -11.65 5.95
N ASP A 462 11.84 -12.74 6.63
CA ASP A 462 11.09 -13.28 7.76
C ASP A 462 11.44 -12.56 9.07
N TYR A 463 10.42 -12.37 9.93
CA TYR A 463 10.59 -11.78 11.27
C TYR A 463 11.30 -10.42 11.26
N LEU A 464 11.07 -9.61 10.22
CA LEU A 464 11.81 -8.38 9.94
C LEU A 464 11.90 -7.41 11.14
N PHE A 465 10.78 -7.18 11.84
CA PHE A 465 10.67 -6.28 12.99
C PHE A 465 10.45 -7.02 14.31
N ARG A 466 10.85 -8.29 14.40
CA ARG A 466 10.51 -9.12 15.54
C ARG A 466 10.99 -8.51 16.86
N GLY A 467 10.11 -8.47 17.85
CA GLY A 467 10.42 -7.97 19.19
C GLY A 467 10.65 -6.46 19.28
N CYS A 468 10.33 -5.67 18.25
CA CYS A 468 10.33 -4.20 18.32
C CYS A 468 9.12 -3.69 19.13
N ALA A 469 9.08 -4.00 20.42
CA ALA A 469 7.90 -3.85 21.27
C ALA A 469 7.46 -2.38 21.47
N SER A 470 8.37 -1.40 21.34
CA SER A 470 8.05 0.04 21.46
C SER A 470 7.68 0.70 20.12
N ALA A 471 7.75 -0.03 19.00
CA ALA A 471 7.52 0.55 17.69
C ALA A 471 6.02 0.86 17.51
N ARG A 472 5.71 2.15 17.35
CA ARG A 472 4.34 2.64 17.16
C ARG A 472 4.00 2.85 15.69
N SER A 473 4.96 3.32 14.91
CA SER A 473 4.73 3.73 13.52
C SER A 473 5.48 2.84 12.52
N PHE A 474 4.71 2.30 11.59
CA PHE A 474 5.15 1.55 10.40
C PHE A 474 4.56 2.18 9.13
N GLU A 475 4.24 3.47 9.18
CA GLU A 475 3.65 4.17 8.03
C GLU A 475 4.60 4.12 6.83
N ARG A 476 4.05 3.80 5.65
CA ARG A 476 4.79 3.83 4.38
C ARG A 476 6.06 2.99 4.32
N VAL A 477 6.24 2.01 5.20
CA VAL A 477 7.49 1.21 5.26
C VAL A 477 7.86 0.63 3.90
N PHE A 478 6.89 0.08 3.16
CA PHE A 478 7.07 -0.49 1.81
C PHE A 478 6.30 0.30 0.75
N ASN A 479 6.10 1.60 0.96
CA ASN A 479 5.41 2.43 -0.03
C ASN A 479 6.23 2.47 -1.33
N ASN A 480 5.55 2.23 -2.45
CA ASN A 480 6.10 2.29 -3.80
C ASN A 480 7.15 1.19 -4.07
N CYS A 481 7.16 0.11 -3.29
CA CYS A 481 7.91 -1.13 -3.58
C CYS A 481 7.24 -1.93 -4.71
N ARG A 482 7.29 -1.41 -5.94
CA ARG A 482 6.51 -1.92 -7.08
C ARG A 482 6.78 -3.38 -7.45
N SER A 483 7.98 -3.88 -7.17
CA SER A 483 8.38 -5.27 -7.46
C SER A 483 8.15 -6.23 -6.30
N LEU A 484 7.54 -5.79 -5.19
CA LEU A 484 7.34 -6.63 -4.01
C LEU A 484 6.31 -7.71 -4.33
N ILE A 485 6.71 -8.98 -4.23
CA ILE A 485 5.87 -10.14 -4.57
C ILE A 485 5.41 -10.85 -3.29
N THR A 486 6.31 -11.01 -2.33
CA THR A 486 6.06 -11.81 -1.11
C THR A 486 6.31 -11.00 0.16
N ILE A 487 5.44 -11.19 1.14
CA ILE A 487 5.62 -10.71 2.50
C ILE A 487 6.12 -11.89 3.33
N GLY A 488 7.23 -11.70 4.02
CA GLY A 488 7.83 -12.71 4.87
C GLY A 488 6.94 -13.06 6.08
N ARG A 489 7.23 -14.19 6.70
CA ARG A 489 6.46 -14.69 7.83
C ARG A 489 6.67 -13.80 9.06
N GLY A 490 5.56 -13.45 9.71
CA GLY A 490 5.59 -12.86 11.06
C GLY A 490 6.37 -11.55 11.15
N ILE A 491 6.35 -10.70 10.11
CA ILE A 491 7.14 -9.46 10.06
C ILE A 491 6.92 -8.54 11.29
N PHE A 492 5.74 -8.59 11.92
CA PHE A 492 5.37 -7.79 13.10
C PHE A 492 5.31 -8.58 14.42
N THR A 493 5.91 -9.78 14.47
CA THR A 493 5.86 -10.63 15.68
C THR A 493 6.47 -9.92 16.89
N GLY A 494 5.69 -9.65 17.93
CA GLY A 494 6.15 -8.93 19.14
C GLY A 494 6.25 -7.41 18.96
N CYS A 495 5.57 -6.82 17.98
CA CYS A 495 5.38 -5.38 17.84
C CYS A 495 4.14 -4.92 18.63
N ASP A 496 4.18 -5.06 19.95
CA ASP A 496 3.01 -4.95 20.83
C ASP A 496 2.38 -3.54 20.89
N THR A 497 3.05 -2.52 20.35
CA THR A 497 2.55 -1.13 20.29
C THR A 497 2.27 -0.61 18.87
N ALA A 498 2.27 -1.47 17.84
CA ALA A 498 2.10 -1.06 16.45
C ALA A 498 0.72 -0.43 16.19
N GLN A 499 0.65 0.90 16.13
CA GLN A 499 -0.59 1.67 16.02
C GLN A 499 -0.85 2.16 14.59
N TYR A 500 0.18 2.64 13.89
CA TYR A 500 0.04 3.34 12.61
C TYR A 500 0.61 2.51 11.46
N LEU A 501 -0.28 2.00 10.58
CA LEU A 501 0.04 1.18 9.40
C LEU A 501 -0.39 1.83 8.08
N LYS A 502 -0.63 3.14 8.10
CA LYS A 502 -1.06 3.91 6.94
C LYS A 502 -0.07 3.75 5.77
N GLU A 503 -0.61 3.47 4.59
CA GLU A 503 0.16 3.34 3.33
C GLU A 503 1.27 2.27 3.35
N LEU A 504 1.18 1.28 4.24
CA LEU A 504 2.22 0.28 4.49
C LEU A 504 2.80 -0.36 3.21
N PHE A 505 1.94 -0.83 2.30
CA PHE A 505 2.28 -1.44 1.01
C PHE A 505 1.70 -0.65 -0.17
N ARG A 506 1.45 0.66 0.00
CA ARG A 506 0.85 1.49 -1.05
C ARG A 506 1.68 1.40 -2.34
N SER A 507 1.03 1.09 -3.45
CA SER A 507 1.62 0.93 -4.79
C SER A 507 2.63 -0.22 -4.91
N ALA A 508 2.49 -1.28 -4.09
CA ALA A 508 3.16 -2.57 -4.30
C ALA A 508 2.48 -3.36 -5.43
N THR A 509 2.66 -2.89 -6.67
CA THR A 509 1.89 -3.36 -7.84
C THR A 509 2.08 -4.82 -8.20
N SER A 510 3.15 -5.47 -7.74
CA SER A 510 3.46 -6.90 -7.97
C SER A 510 3.05 -7.82 -6.80
N LEU A 511 2.49 -7.27 -5.72
CA LEU A 511 2.13 -8.04 -4.53
C LEU A 511 0.95 -8.97 -4.86
N ALA A 512 1.22 -10.28 -4.92
CA ALA A 512 0.23 -11.25 -5.40
C ALA A 512 -0.69 -11.78 -4.29
N SER A 513 -0.17 -11.89 -3.06
CA SER A 513 -0.87 -12.46 -1.91
C SER A 513 -0.38 -11.86 -0.60
N VAL A 514 -1.21 -11.92 0.43
CA VAL A 514 -0.87 -11.52 1.80
C VAL A 514 -1.07 -12.69 2.77
N PRO A 515 -0.20 -12.85 3.79
CA PRO A 515 -0.41 -13.84 4.85
C PRO A 515 -1.69 -13.57 5.64
N ASP A 516 -2.36 -14.63 6.12
CA ASP A 516 -3.59 -14.52 6.92
C ASP A 516 -3.33 -13.95 8.32
N ASP A 517 -2.15 -14.24 8.87
CA ASP A 517 -1.70 -13.81 10.19
C ASP A 517 -0.97 -12.47 10.21
N LEU A 518 -0.89 -11.77 9.07
CA LEU A 518 -0.07 -10.56 8.87
C LEU A 518 -0.26 -9.50 9.96
N PHE A 519 -1.50 -9.27 10.40
CA PHE A 519 -1.85 -8.26 11.41
C PHE A 519 -2.32 -8.86 12.75
N SER A 520 -1.93 -10.11 13.02
CA SER A 520 -2.29 -10.82 14.25
C SER A 520 -1.85 -10.07 15.50
N ASN A 521 -2.79 -9.81 16.40
CA ASN A 521 -2.58 -9.18 17.71
C ASN A 521 -1.97 -7.76 17.70
N LEU A 522 -2.07 -7.03 16.58
CA LEU A 522 -1.60 -5.65 16.52
C LEU A 522 -2.67 -4.68 17.04
N PRO A 523 -2.32 -3.70 17.90
CA PRO A 523 -3.24 -2.66 18.36
C PRO A 523 -3.42 -1.53 17.32
N ALA A 524 -3.34 -1.86 16.04
CA ALA A 524 -3.36 -0.90 14.95
C ALA A 524 -4.72 -0.19 14.85
N THR A 525 -4.67 1.14 14.73
CA THR A 525 -5.86 2.00 14.67
C THR A 525 -6.16 2.51 13.26
N ASP A 526 -5.14 2.61 12.40
CA ASP A 526 -5.25 3.16 11.05
C ASP A 526 -4.61 2.25 9.99
N PHE A 527 -5.46 1.70 9.10
CA PHE A 527 -5.08 0.89 7.94
C PHE A 527 -5.26 1.64 6.60
N SER A 528 -5.44 2.97 6.66
CA SER A 528 -5.79 3.75 5.48
C SER A 528 -4.74 3.57 4.38
N MET A 529 -5.21 3.25 3.18
CA MET A 529 -4.37 3.00 2.00
C MET A 529 -3.29 1.90 2.17
N ALA A 530 -3.40 1.00 3.16
CA ALA A 530 -2.35 0.01 3.44
C ALA A 530 -1.99 -0.87 2.22
N PHE A 531 -2.96 -1.19 1.35
CA PHE A 531 -2.80 -1.93 0.10
C PHE A 531 -3.29 -1.13 -1.12
N TYR A 532 -3.32 0.20 -1.05
CA TYR A 532 -3.76 1.05 -2.15
C TYR A 532 -2.94 0.79 -3.42
N GLN A 533 -3.57 0.61 -4.57
CA GLN A 533 -2.91 0.31 -5.86
C GLN A 533 -2.06 -0.98 -5.87
N CYS A 534 -2.45 -2.02 -5.14
CA CYS A 534 -1.86 -3.36 -5.26
C CYS A 534 -2.53 -4.14 -6.41
N SER A 535 -2.18 -3.80 -7.65
CA SER A 535 -2.85 -4.31 -8.86
C SER A 535 -2.71 -5.82 -9.10
N ALA A 536 -1.67 -6.47 -8.56
CA ALA A 536 -1.50 -7.93 -8.66
C ALA A 536 -2.18 -8.71 -7.51
N LEU A 537 -2.69 -8.01 -6.48
CA LEU A 537 -3.35 -8.64 -5.35
C LEU A 537 -4.76 -9.06 -5.79
N THR A 538 -4.96 -10.36 -5.98
CA THR A 538 -6.19 -10.91 -6.59
C THR A 538 -7.13 -11.56 -5.57
N GLU A 539 -6.60 -12.02 -4.44
CA GLU A 539 -7.35 -12.72 -3.39
C GLU A 539 -6.95 -12.19 -2.00
N LEU A 540 -7.89 -12.27 -1.05
CA LEU A 540 -7.68 -11.89 0.34
C LEU A 540 -7.93 -13.07 1.27
N PRO A 541 -7.10 -13.27 2.31
CA PRO A 541 -7.41 -14.20 3.39
C PRO A 541 -8.63 -13.73 4.20
N ARG A 542 -9.53 -14.67 4.53
CA ARG A 542 -10.72 -14.42 5.37
C ARG A 542 -10.37 -13.81 6.74
N ALA A 543 -9.26 -14.23 7.33
CA ALA A 543 -8.89 -13.87 8.70
C ALA A 543 -7.96 -12.64 8.82
N LEU A 544 -7.65 -11.96 7.71
CA LEU A 544 -6.60 -10.92 7.63
C LEU A 544 -6.70 -9.84 8.73
N PHE A 545 -7.92 -9.40 9.07
CA PHE A 545 -8.14 -8.36 10.08
C PHE A 545 -8.87 -8.85 11.33
N ARG A 546 -9.03 -10.18 11.51
CA ARG A 546 -9.90 -10.75 12.56
C ARG A 546 -9.54 -10.31 13.97
N SER A 547 -8.25 -10.07 14.25
CA SER A 547 -7.75 -9.64 15.56
C SER A 547 -7.57 -8.12 15.69
N CYS A 548 -7.85 -7.32 14.66
CA CYS A 548 -7.60 -5.87 14.64
C CYS A 548 -8.73 -5.09 15.36
N THR A 549 -9.07 -5.46 16.59
CA THR A 549 -10.24 -4.93 17.33
C THR A 549 -10.12 -3.46 17.71
N SER A 550 -8.91 -2.89 17.65
CA SER A 550 -8.61 -1.47 17.89
C SER A 550 -8.71 -0.61 16.63
N ALA A 551 -8.94 -1.20 15.46
CA ALA A 551 -9.01 -0.46 14.20
C ALA A 551 -10.15 0.57 14.23
N LEU A 552 -9.85 1.78 13.75
CA LEU A 552 -10.79 2.90 13.65
C LEU A 552 -11.15 3.22 12.20
N THR A 553 -10.24 2.97 11.26
CA THR A 553 -10.42 3.29 9.84
C THR A 553 -9.74 2.29 8.92
N PHE A 554 -10.43 1.96 7.83
CA PHE A 554 -9.95 1.20 6.69
C PHE A 554 -10.05 2.01 5.38
N SER A 555 -10.10 3.34 5.47
CA SER A 555 -10.28 4.22 4.32
C SER A 555 -9.32 3.89 3.17
N GLN A 556 -9.87 3.59 1.99
CA GLN A 556 -9.08 3.29 0.78
C GLN A 556 -8.10 2.11 0.90
N THR A 557 -8.25 1.21 1.88
CA THR A 557 -7.28 0.14 2.17
C THR A 557 -6.91 -0.67 0.93
N PHE A 558 -7.88 -1.06 0.11
CA PHE A 558 -7.68 -1.87 -1.10
C PHE A 558 -7.99 -1.09 -2.39
N ALA A 559 -8.17 0.23 -2.34
CA ALA A 559 -8.60 0.97 -3.51
C ALA A 559 -7.62 0.81 -4.70
N ASN A 560 -8.18 0.59 -5.88
CA ASN A 560 -7.48 0.31 -7.14
C ASN A 560 -6.61 -0.96 -7.10
N SER A 561 -7.01 -1.97 -6.34
CA SER A 561 -6.33 -3.29 -6.32
C SER A 561 -6.93 -4.27 -7.33
N GLY A 562 -6.20 -5.36 -7.60
CA GLY A 562 -6.57 -6.39 -8.59
C GLY A 562 -7.60 -7.43 -8.13
N LEU A 563 -8.30 -7.17 -7.03
CA LEU A 563 -9.14 -8.14 -6.33
C LEU A 563 -10.21 -8.74 -7.24
N LYS A 564 -10.40 -10.07 -7.16
CA LYS A 564 -11.42 -10.81 -7.91
C LYS A 564 -12.66 -11.12 -7.09
N THR A 565 -12.49 -11.30 -5.78
CA THR A 565 -13.56 -11.54 -4.82
C THR A 565 -13.26 -10.83 -3.51
N VAL A 566 -14.30 -10.58 -2.72
CA VAL A 566 -14.16 -10.15 -1.32
C VAL A 566 -14.72 -11.26 -0.43
N PRO A 567 -13.89 -11.87 0.44
CA PRO A 567 -14.31 -13.03 1.22
C PRO A 567 -15.25 -12.66 2.38
N ASP A 568 -16.10 -13.61 2.79
CA ASP A 568 -16.93 -13.49 3.98
C ASP A 568 -16.09 -13.21 5.23
N GLY A 569 -16.63 -12.37 6.12
CA GLY A 569 -16.05 -12.14 7.45
C GLY A 569 -14.81 -11.26 7.48
N LEU A 570 -14.37 -10.69 6.35
CA LEU A 570 -13.13 -9.90 6.26
C LEU A 570 -13.03 -8.78 7.31
N PHE A 571 -14.14 -8.09 7.59
CA PHE A 571 -14.23 -7.06 8.63
C PHE A 571 -15.24 -7.40 9.73
N SER A 572 -15.70 -8.64 9.81
CA SER A 572 -16.78 -9.00 10.74
C SER A 572 -16.33 -8.84 12.20
N GLY A 573 -17.21 -8.25 13.01
CA GLY A 573 -17.01 -8.04 14.45
C GLY A 573 -16.06 -6.89 14.80
N LEU A 574 -15.59 -6.10 13.84
CA LEU A 574 -14.73 -4.94 14.10
C LEU A 574 -15.55 -3.73 14.60
N SER A 575 -16.12 -3.87 15.79
CA SER A 575 -17.10 -2.93 16.38
C SER A 575 -16.55 -1.53 16.67
N SER A 576 -15.22 -1.35 16.70
CA SER A 576 -14.56 -0.06 16.94
C SER A 576 -14.44 0.81 15.69
N VAL A 577 -14.53 0.22 14.50
CA VAL A 577 -14.28 0.91 13.22
C VAL A 577 -15.38 1.92 12.97
N THR A 578 -15.00 3.15 12.60
CA THR A 578 -15.93 4.22 12.22
C THR A 578 -15.97 4.49 10.72
N ASN A 579 -14.90 4.17 9.99
CA ASN A 579 -14.75 4.59 8.59
C ASN A 579 -14.31 3.43 7.65
N PHE A 580 -15.20 3.08 6.71
CA PHE A 580 -14.96 2.14 5.59
C PHE A 580 -15.05 2.83 4.22
N SER A 581 -14.92 4.15 4.17
CA SER A 581 -15.03 4.89 2.90
C SER A 581 -13.99 4.39 1.87
N SER A 582 -14.43 4.23 0.63
CA SER A 582 -13.58 3.87 -0.51
C SER A 582 -12.75 2.59 -0.36
N VAL A 583 -13.04 1.67 0.57
CA VAL A 583 -12.19 0.48 0.84
C VAL A 583 -11.86 -0.30 -0.43
N PHE A 584 -12.84 -0.51 -1.31
CA PHE A 584 -12.69 -1.21 -2.60
C PHE A 584 -12.88 -0.29 -3.82
N TYR A 585 -12.71 1.03 -3.64
CA TYR A 585 -12.84 2.01 -4.73
C TYR A 585 -11.98 1.60 -5.94
N GLY A 586 -12.55 1.56 -7.14
CA GLY A 586 -11.83 1.27 -8.38
C GLY A 586 -11.38 -0.18 -8.54
N CYS A 587 -11.83 -1.12 -7.69
CA CYS A 587 -11.52 -2.55 -7.83
C CYS A 587 -12.37 -3.19 -8.94
N GLY A 588 -12.09 -2.81 -10.19
CA GLY A 588 -12.89 -3.20 -11.36
C GLY A 588 -12.92 -4.71 -11.67
N GLY A 589 -12.07 -5.51 -11.01
CA GLY A 589 -12.00 -6.96 -11.17
C GLY A 589 -12.88 -7.78 -10.22
N ILE A 590 -13.52 -7.15 -9.23
CA ILE A 590 -14.37 -7.85 -8.26
C ILE A 590 -15.61 -8.38 -8.97
N THR A 591 -15.84 -9.69 -8.89
CA THR A 591 -17.00 -10.36 -9.49
C THR A 591 -18.07 -10.71 -8.46
N SER A 592 -17.66 -11.03 -7.23
CA SER A 592 -18.55 -11.34 -6.11
C SER A 592 -18.03 -10.82 -4.77
N VAL A 593 -18.94 -10.41 -3.90
CA VAL A 593 -18.67 -9.96 -2.52
C VAL A 593 -19.46 -10.83 -1.54
N GLY A 594 -18.81 -11.29 -0.47
CA GLY A 594 -19.40 -12.14 0.57
C GLY A 594 -20.62 -11.56 1.30
N ASP A 595 -21.35 -12.42 2.02
CA ASP A 595 -22.60 -12.11 2.73
C ASP A 595 -22.37 -11.40 4.08
N ASP A 596 -21.25 -11.66 4.76
CA ASP A 596 -21.02 -11.16 6.13
C ASP A 596 -19.79 -10.24 6.23
N VAL A 597 -19.44 -9.51 5.15
CA VAL A 597 -18.18 -8.73 5.08
C VAL A 597 -18.05 -7.69 6.20
N PHE A 598 -19.09 -6.88 6.46
CA PHE A 598 -19.08 -5.84 7.50
C PHE A 598 -19.93 -6.20 8.72
N ARG A 599 -20.29 -7.47 8.87
CA ARG A 599 -21.26 -7.88 9.88
C ARG A 599 -20.81 -7.50 11.30
N GLY A 600 -21.66 -6.79 12.04
CA GLY A 600 -21.40 -6.39 13.43
C GLY A 600 -20.44 -5.21 13.60
N CYS A 601 -20.15 -4.45 12.54
CA CYS A 601 -19.40 -3.19 12.62
C CYS A 601 -20.27 -2.05 13.19
N THR A 602 -20.67 -2.17 14.45
CA THR A 602 -21.73 -1.35 15.08
C THR A 602 -21.44 0.15 15.12
N ARG A 603 -20.17 0.57 15.10
CA ARG A 603 -19.77 1.99 15.12
C ARG A 603 -19.43 2.56 13.74
N ALA A 604 -19.53 1.77 12.67
CA ALA A 604 -19.20 2.22 11.33
C ALA A 604 -20.21 3.26 10.86
N THR A 605 -19.78 4.51 10.67
CA THR A 605 -20.65 5.62 10.24
C THR A 605 -20.53 5.88 8.74
N ASN A 606 -19.39 5.60 8.13
CA ASN A 606 -19.09 5.99 6.76
C ASN A 606 -18.81 4.78 5.83
N PHE A 607 -19.69 4.56 4.86
CA PHE A 607 -19.55 3.59 3.74
C PHE A 607 -19.54 4.28 2.36
N GLU A 608 -19.21 5.57 2.33
CA GLU A 608 -19.14 6.35 1.09
C GLU A 608 -18.18 5.72 0.08
N THR A 609 -18.60 5.65 -1.19
CA THR A 609 -17.80 5.17 -2.34
C THR A 609 -17.14 3.80 -2.18
N ILE A 610 -17.63 2.95 -1.26
CA ILE A 610 -16.96 1.71 -0.86
C ILE A 610 -16.66 0.75 -2.02
N PHE A 611 -17.59 0.58 -2.97
CA PHE A 611 -17.46 -0.22 -4.19
C PHE A 611 -17.50 0.64 -5.46
N TYR A 612 -17.18 1.93 -5.36
CA TYR A 612 -17.22 2.85 -6.52
C TYR A 612 -16.41 2.26 -7.70
N ASN A 613 -17.00 2.21 -8.88
CA ASN A 613 -16.40 1.72 -10.11
C ASN A 613 -15.96 0.23 -10.09
N CYS A 614 -16.61 -0.62 -9.28
CA CYS A 614 -16.45 -2.09 -9.31
C CYS A 614 -17.26 -2.72 -10.46
N ARG A 615 -16.86 -2.42 -11.70
CA ARG A 615 -17.66 -2.69 -12.92
C ARG A 615 -17.99 -4.15 -13.19
N ALA A 616 -17.14 -5.10 -12.78
CA ALA A 616 -17.35 -6.53 -13.02
C ALA A 616 -18.22 -7.23 -11.95
N MET A 617 -18.65 -6.51 -10.91
CA MET A 617 -19.36 -7.11 -9.80
C MET A 617 -20.77 -7.53 -10.22
N THR A 618 -21.05 -8.83 -10.15
CA THR A 618 -22.35 -9.42 -10.51
C THR A 618 -23.19 -9.75 -9.29
N ALA A 619 -22.55 -10.10 -8.17
CA ALA A 619 -23.21 -10.47 -6.93
C ALA A 619 -22.60 -9.73 -5.74
N VAL A 620 -23.46 -9.24 -4.85
CA VAL A 620 -23.12 -8.72 -3.53
C VAL A 620 -23.97 -9.46 -2.51
N GLY A 621 -23.37 -9.84 -1.39
CA GLY A 621 -24.06 -10.43 -0.26
C GLY A 621 -25.29 -9.64 0.18
N GLU A 622 -26.39 -10.34 0.46
CA GLU A 622 -27.63 -9.73 0.92
C GLU A 622 -27.44 -9.09 2.30
N ASN A 623 -26.72 -9.77 3.21
CA ASN A 623 -26.53 -9.36 4.59
C ASN A 623 -25.23 -8.59 4.85
N ILE A 624 -24.60 -8.05 3.80
CA ILE A 624 -23.25 -7.46 3.87
C ILE A 624 -23.09 -6.39 4.96
N PHE A 625 -24.19 -5.68 5.30
CA PHE A 625 -24.26 -4.64 6.32
C PHE A 625 -25.02 -5.03 7.61
N ALA A 626 -25.27 -6.32 7.85
CA ALA A 626 -25.98 -6.78 9.04
C ALA A 626 -25.30 -6.30 10.35
N GLY A 627 -26.05 -5.69 11.26
CA GLY A 627 -25.54 -5.11 12.49
C GLY A 627 -24.77 -3.80 12.37
N CYS A 628 -24.67 -3.19 11.17
CA CYS A 628 -24.07 -1.86 10.95
C CYS A 628 -24.99 -0.72 11.40
N VAL A 629 -25.44 -0.76 12.66
CA VAL A 629 -26.42 0.19 13.23
C VAL A 629 -25.92 1.64 13.30
N GLY A 630 -24.59 1.84 13.24
CA GLY A 630 -23.95 3.16 13.24
C GLY A 630 -23.97 3.88 11.90
N ALA A 631 -24.32 3.22 10.80
CA ALA A 631 -24.15 3.74 9.44
C ALA A 631 -24.94 5.03 9.21
N THR A 632 -24.27 6.10 8.78
CA THR A 632 -24.89 7.40 8.47
C THR A 632 -24.92 7.72 6.98
N THR A 633 -24.06 7.10 6.15
CA THR A 633 -24.02 7.40 4.71
C THR A 633 -23.66 6.17 3.88
N PHE A 634 -24.34 6.03 2.74
CA PHE A 634 -24.01 5.14 1.63
C PHE A 634 -23.86 5.91 0.31
N ALA A 635 -23.47 7.18 0.38
CA ALA A 635 -23.29 8.03 -0.80
C ALA A 635 -22.32 7.37 -1.80
N ALA A 636 -22.76 7.23 -3.05
CA ALA A 636 -22.00 6.62 -4.14
C ALA A 636 -21.42 5.21 -3.85
N ALA A 637 -21.99 4.46 -2.89
CA ALA A 637 -21.44 3.19 -2.42
C ALA A 637 -21.23 2.16 -3.53
N PHE A 638 -22.16 2.07 -4.48
CA PHE A 638 -22.17 1.15 -5.64
C PHE A 638 -22.13 1.90 -6.98
N TYR A 639 -21.69 3.16 -7.00
CA TYR A 639 -21.61 3.96 -8.22
C TYR A 639 -20.82 3.23 -9.32
N ALA A 640 -21.36 3.18 -10.54
CA ALA A 640 -20.79 2.50 -11.70
C ALA A 640 -20.45 1.01 -11.48
N CYS A 641 -21.18 0.32 -10.59
CA CYS A 641 -21.20 -1.14 -10.51
C CYS A 641 -22.06 -1.71 -11.65
N SER A 642 -21.59 -1.53 -12.89
CA SER A 642 -22.40 -1.71 -14.10
C SER A 642 -22.91 -3.13 -14.35
N SER A 643 -22.32 -4.15 -13.71
CA SER A 643 -22.73 -5.56 -13.85
C SER A 643 -23.59 -6.07 -12.68
N LEU A 644 -23.92 -5.22 -11.71
CA LEU A 644 -24.60 -5.62 -10.48
C LEU A 644 -26.03 -6.10 -10.77
N LEU A 645 -26.37 -7.31 -10.32
CA LEU A 645 -27.66 -7.95 -10.61
C LEU A 645 -28.67 -7.86 -9.46
N SER A 646 -28.24 -7.50 -8.24
CA SER A 646 -29.11 -7.38 -7.07
C SER A 646 -28.57 -6.34 -6.08
N MET A 647 -29.47 -5.74 -5.31
CA MET A 647 -29.12 -4.83 -4.21
C MET A 647 -28.89 -5.60 -2.91
N PRO A 648 -28.00 -5.14 -2.02
CA PRO A 648 -27.90 -5.66 -0.65
C PRO A 648 -29.03 -5.12 0.24
N SER A 649 -29.21 -5.75 1.41
CA SER A 649 -30.12 -5.27 2.45
C SER A 649 -29.51 -4.12 3.26
N PHE A 650 -30.34 -3.15 3.60
CA PHE A 650 -29.99 -2.03 4.50
C PHE A 650 -30.78 -2.05 5.81
N ALA A 651 -31.46 -3.16 6.15
CA ALA A 651 -32.44 -3.22 7.24
C ALA A 651 -31.94 -2.59 8.56
N ASP A 652 -30.77 -3.02 9.05
CA ASP A 652 -30.22 -2.57 10.35
C ASP A 652 -29.63 -1.15 10.33
N CYS A 653 -29.45 -0.54 9.16
CA CYS A 653 -28.83 0.77 9.01
C CYS A 653 -29.84 1.91 9.19
N GLU A 654 -30.42 2.06 10.38
CA GLU A 654 -31.50 3.04 10.64
C GLU A 654 -31.02 4.49 10.72
N ARG A 655 -29.72 4.71 10.98
CA ARG A 655 -29.11 6.05 11.15
C ARG A 655 -28.71 6.74 9.84
N VAL A 656 -28.97 6.11 8.69
CA VAL A 656 -28.55 6.62 7.37
C VAL A 656 -29.29 7.92 7.05
N THR A 657 -28.53 8.93 6.61
CA THR A 657 -29.05 10.24 6.23
C THR A 657 -29.02 10.47 4.72
N THR A 658 -28.29 9.67 3.93
CA THR A 658 -28.20 9.86 2.48
C THR A 658 -27.88 8.59 1.71
N PHE A 659 -28.55 8.43 0.56
CA PHE A 659 -28.24 7.46 -0.50
C PHE A 659 -27.90 8.19 -1.82
N TYR A 660 -27.36 9.41 -1.73
CA TYR A 660 -26.95 10.20 -2.90
C TYR A 660 -26.09 9.37 -3.86
N ALA A 661 -26.54 9.23 -5.11
CA ALA A 661 -25.87 8.48 -6.16
C ALA A 661 -25.46 7.02 -5.81
N ALA A 662 -26.08 6.39 -4.81
CA ALA A 662 -25.65 5.12 -4.26
C ALA A 662 -25.53 4.00 -5.30
N PHE A 663 -26.44 3.92 -6.26
CA PHE A 663 -26.49 2.94 -7.35
C PHE A 663 -26.42 3.59 -8.74
N ARG A 664 -25.91 4.83 -8.84
CA ARG A 664 -25.79 5.52 -10.13
C ARG A 664 -24.99 4.65 -11.11
N GLU A 665 -25.47 4.53 -12.35
CA GLU A 665 -24.85 3.75 -13.43
C GLU A 665 -24.69 2.25 -13.11
N CYS A 666 -25.55 1.68 -12.25
CA CYS A 666 -25.73 0.22 -12.11
C CYS A 666 -26.55 -0.33 -13.29
N SER A 667 -25.95 -0.31 -14.48
CA SER A 667 -26.64 -0.55 -15.76
C SER A 667 -27.20 -1.97 -15.96
N SER A 668 -26.92 -2.94 -15.09
CA SER A 668 -27.48 -4.31 -15.15
C SER A 668 -28.51 -4.61 -14.05
N LEU A 669 -28.77 -3.65 -13.14
CA LEU A 669 -29.71 -3.87 -12.04
C LEU A 669 -31.15 -3.98 -12.59
N PRO A 670 -31.86 -5.11 -12.38
CA PRO A 670 -33.15 -5.35 -13.02
C PRO A 670 -34.33 -4.71 -12.28
N ASP A 671 -34.24 -4.55 -10.96
CA ASP A 671 -35.30 -3.98 -10.14
C ASP A 671 -34.78 -3.35 -8.84
N VAL A 672 -35.62 -2.49 -8.24
CA VAL A 672 -35.47 -2.07 -6.84
C VAL A 672 -36.41 -2.94 -5.99
N PRO A 673 -35.89 -3.72 -5.02
CA PRO A 673 -36.70 -4.65 -4.23
C PRO A 673 -37.82 -3.98 -3.42
N ALA A 674 -38.86 -4.76 -3.10
CA ALA A 674 -39.96 -4.29 -2.27
C ALA A 674 -39.43 -3.88 -0.89
N GLY A 675 -39.82 -2.69 -0.43
CA GLY A 675 -39.38 -2.17 0.86
C GLY A 675 -37.87 -1.92 1.02
N ALA A 676 -37.09 -1.82 -0.08
CA ALA A 676 -35.63 -1.70 -0.04
C ALA A 676 -35.11 -0.60 0.92
N PHE A 677 -35.81 0.53 1.00
CA PHE A 677 -35.50 1.65 1.90
C PHE A 677 -36.65 1.97 2.86
N ALA A 678 -37.58 1.03 3.08
CA ALA A 678 -38.74 1.27 3.94
C ALA A 678 -38.29 1.64 5.37
N GLY A 679 -38.92 2.66 5.94
CA GLY A 679 -38.65 3.12 7.30
C GLY A 679 -37.33 3.86 7.50
N LYS A 680 -36.57 4.17 6.43
CA LYS A 680 -35.34 4.99 6.52
C LYS A 680 -35.68 6.47 6.75
N SER A 681 -36.23 6.74 7.93
CA SER A 681 -36.87 8.01 8.29
C SER A 681 -35.93 9.19 8.43
N LEU A 682 -34.61 8.96 8.50
CA LEU A 682 -33.57 9.99 8.61
C LEU A 682 -32.94 10.37 7.26
N VAL A 683 -33.24 9.63 6.18
CA VAL A 683 -32.67 9.92 4.85
C VAL A 683 -33.24 11.23 4.33
N THR A 684 -32.37 12.17 3.97
CA THR A 684 -32.74 13.48 3.44
C THR A 684 -32.78 13.52 1.92
N THR A 685 -32.02 12.67 1.23
CA THR A 685 -31.94 12.68 -0.23
C THR A 685 -31.70 11.30 -0.84
N PHE A 686 -32.39 11.04 -1.95
CA PHE A 686 -32.14 9.96 -2.90
C PHE A 686 -31.72 10.49 -4.27
N SER A 687 -31.21 11.74 -4.33
CA SER A 687 -30.84 12.34 -5.61
C SER A 687 -29.80 11.49 -6.33
N TYR A 688 -30.03 11.29 -7.63
CA TYR A 688 -29.21 10.43 -8.50
C TYR A 688 -29.09 8.96 -8.07
N ALA A 689 -29.84 8.48 -7.07
CA ALA A 689 -29.64 7.15 -6.47
C ALA A 689 -29.58 6.01 -7.50
N PHE A 690 -30.41 6.05 -8.53
CA PHE A 690 -30.47 5.06 -9.63
C PHE A 690 -30.27 5.72 -11.01
N PHE A 691 -29.66 6.90 -11.08
CA PHE A 691 -29.40 7.59 -12.35
C PHE A 691 -28.67 6.66 -13.33
N GLY A 692 -29.19 6.51 -14.54
CA GLY A 692 -28.56 5.71 -15.59
C GLY A 692 -28.58 4.19 -15.36
N CYS A 693 -29.44 3.67 -14.48
CA CYS A 693 -29.70 2.22 -14.37
C CYS A 693 -30.50 1.74 -15.58
N SER A 694 -29.82 1.61 -16.72
CA SER A 694 -30.47 1.41 -18.03
C SER A 694 -31.21 0.08 -18.19
N SER A 695 -30.92 -0.94 -17.39
CA SER A 695 -31.65 -2.22 -17.37
C SER A 695 -32.70 -2.32 -16.26
N LEU A 696 -32.93 -1.26 -15.48
CA LEU A 696 -33.94 -1.26 -14.42
C LEU A 696 -35.33 -1.33 -15.05
N ILE A 697 -36.08 -2.41 -14.80
CA ILE A 697 -37.40 -2.66 -15.39
C ILE A 697 -38.53 -2.15 -14.49
N ARG A 698 -38.38 -2.27 -13.17
CA ARG A 698 -39.43 -1.95 -12.19
C ARG A 698 -38.89 -1.45 -10.86
N VAL A 699 -39.69 -0.64 -10.18
CA VAL A 699 -39.50 -0.26 -8.77
C VAL A 699 -40.66 -0.85 -7.97
N ASN A 700 -40.36 -1.79 -7.07
CA ASN A 700 -41.38 -2.59 -6.39
C ASN A 700 -42.07 -1.84 -5.23
N ALA A 701 -43.16 -2.42 -4.73
CA ALA A 701 -44.05 -1.81 -3.73
C ALA A 701 -43.31 -1.31 -2.48
N GLY A 702 -43.67 -0.10 -2.06
CA GLY A 702 -43.14 0.54 -0.85
C GLY A 702 -41.61 0.70 -0.81
N ALA A 703 -40.92 0.74 -1.95
CA ALA A 703 -39.45 0.84 -1.99
C ALA A 703 -38.88 1.99 -1.13
N PHE A 704 -39.57 3.14 -1.03
CA PHE A 704 -39.19 4.29 -0.21
C PHE A 704 -40.23 4.62 0.87
N ARG A 705 -41.03 3.64 1.29
CA ARG A 705 -42.11 3.87 2.26
C ARG A 705 -41.56 4.47 3.56
N ASP A 706 -42.25 5.46 4.11
CA ASP A 706 -41.91 6.10 5.39
C ASP A 706 -40.49 6.73 5.44
N CYS A 707 -39.91 7.12 4.30
CA CYS A 707 -38.73 7.98 4.24
C CYS A 707 -39.08 9.44 4.59
N ARG A 708 -39.55 9.68 5.82
CA ARG A 708 -40.20 10.93 6.24
C ARG A 708 -39.33 12.18 6.15
N ALA A 709 -38.01 12.07 6.31
CA ALA A 709 -37.08 13.19 6.18
C ALA A 709 -36.63 13.48 4.73
N ALA A 710 -37.04 12.66 3.75
CA ALA A 710 -36.59 12.83 2.37
C ALA A 710 -37.14 14.14 1.80
N THR A 711 -36.25 15.07 1.44
CA THR A 711 -36.61 16.36 0.85
C THR A 711 -36.57 16.32 -0.67
N THR A 712 -35.81 15.39 -1.26
CA THR A 712 -35.68 15.32 -2.71
C THR A 712 -35.38 13.91 -3.25
N PHE A 713 -36.00 13.64 -4.39
CA PHE A 713 -35.73 12.50 -5.28
C PHE A 713 -35.24 12.97 -6.66
N SER A 714 -34.75 14.21 -6.79
CA SER A 714 -34.36 14.77 -8.09
C SER A 714 -33.34 13.88 -8.79
N ASN A 715 -33.58 13.60 -10.07
CA ASN A 715 -32.77 12.74 -10.93
C ASN A 715 -32.66 11.26 -10.45
N ALA A 716 -33.44 10.80 -9.47
CA ALA A 716 -33.25 9.48 -8.86
C ALA A 716 -33.33 8.34 -9.87
N PHE A 717 -34.23 8.42 -10.86
CA PHE A 717 -34.40 7.42 -11.92
C PHE A 717 -34.14 7.99 -13.32
N GLU A 718 -33.45 9.13 -13.42
CA GLU A 718 -33.15 9.72 -14.73
C GLU A 718 -32.34 8.74 -15.59
N ASN A 719 -32.68 8.62 -16.87
CA ASN A 719 -32.09 7.71 -17.86
C ASN A 719 -32.22 6.21 -17.51
N CYS A 720 -33.20 5.80 -16.69
CA CYS A 720 -33.59 4.40 -16.54
C CYS A 720 -34.40 3.93 -17.76
N ARG A 721 -33.72 3.76 -18.89
CA ARG A 721 -34.36 3.59 -20.21
C ARG A 721 -35.26 2.37 -20.35
N SER A 722 -35.07 1.33 -19.54
CA SER A 722 -35.89 0.11 -19.54
C SER A 722 -37.01 0.13 -18.49
N LEU A 723 -37.16 1.20 -17.71
CA LEU A 723 -38.15 1.27 -16.64
C LEU A 723 -39.55 1.35 -17.25
N VAL A 724 -40.33 0.29 -17.07
CA VAL A 724 -41.68 0.17 -17.67
C VAL A 724 -42.74 0.84 -16.81
N GLY A 725 -42.58 0.76 -15.48
CA GLY A 725 -43.51 1.33 -14.52
C GLY A 725 -43.00 1.22 -13.08
N VAL A 726 -43.74 1.82 -12.16
CA VAL A 726 -43.45 1.81 -10.72
C VAL A 726 -44.72 1.46 -9.94
N ALA A 727 -44.59 0.88 -8.74
CA ALA A 727 -45.74 0.62 -7.89
C ALA A 727 -46.40 1.93 -7.40
N SER A 728 -47.71 1.90 -7.13
CA SER A 728 -48.47 3.10 -6.72
C SER A 728 -48.11 3.64 -5.33
N ASP A 729 -47.46 2.83 -4.50
CA ASP A 729 -47.13 3.15 -3.11
C ASP A 729 -45.62 3.32 -2.86
N ILE A 730 -44.81 3.49 -3.91
CA ILE A 730 -43.34 3.60 -3.79
C ILE A 730 -42.90 4.73 -2.84
N PHE A 731 -43.67 5.83 -2.77
CA PHE A 731 -43.37 7.02 -1.96
C PHE A 731 -44.32 7.20 -0.76
N ALA A 732 -45.09 6.17 -0.39
CA ALA A 732 -46.08 6.30 0.68
C ALA A 732 -45.42 6.75 2.00
N GLY A 733 -45.88 7.85 2.59
CA GLY A 733 -45.34 8.42 3.83
C GLY A 733 -44.13 9.37 3.65
N CYS A 734 -43.72 9.69 2.42
CA CYS A 734 -42.65 10.66 2.12
C CYS A 734 -43.15 12.11 2.16
N VAL A 735 -43.53 12.58 3.34
CA VAL A 735 -44.27 13.86 3.51
C VAL A 735 -43.42 15.14 3.36
N SER A 736 -42.10 15.05 3.43
CA SER A 736 -41.20 16.23 3.40
C SER A 736 -40.65 16.55 2.00
N VAL A 737 -41.07 15.81 0.97
CA VAL A 737 -40.52 15.96 -0.38
C VAL A 737 -40.92 17.30 -0.98
N SER A 738 -39.92 18.06 -1.43
CA SER A 738 -40.10 19.35 -2.11
C SER A 738 -39.47 19.38 -3.50
N GLY A 739 -38.51 18.49 -3.81
CA GLY A 739 -37.82 18.45 -5.11
C GLY A 739 -37.91 17.10 -5.83
N ILE A 740 -38.50 17.09 -7.03
CA ILE A 740 -38.62 15.90 -7.90
C ILE A 740 -38.24 16.18 -9.35
N ASP A 741 -37.38 17.17 -9.56
CA ASP A 741 -36.92 17.57 -10.89
C ASP A 741 -36.22 16.39 -11.56
N ARG A 742 -36.56 16.16 -12.84
CA ARG A 742 -35.99 15.09 -13.66
C ARG A 742 -36.10 13.68 -13.07
N LEU A 743 -36.99 13.44 -12.10
CA LEU A 743 -37.12 12.17 -11.37
C LEU A 743 -37.11 10.94 -12.29
N PHE A 744 -37.92 10.96 -13.35
CA PHE A 744 -38.06 9.91 -14.35
C PHE A 744 -37.65 10.37 -15.76
N SER A 745 -36.87 11.47 -15.87
CA SER A 745 -36.49 12.00 -17.18
C SER A 745 -35.71 10.95 -17.99
N GLY A 746 -36.05 10.74 -19.24
CA GLY A 746 -35.40 9.74 -20.11
C GLY A 746 -35.75 8.28 -19.81
N CYS A 747 -36.79 8.01 -19.00
CA CYS A 747 -37.37 6.67 -18.85
C CYS A 747 -38.17 6.29 -20.09
N SER A 748 -37.49 6.07 -21.21
CA SER A 748 -38.09 5.93 -22.53
C SER A 748 -39.07 4.75 -22.69
N ALA A 749 -38.93 3.69 -21.87
CA ALA A 749 -39.83 2.54 -21.88
C ALA A 749 -41.04 2.68 -20.93
N MET A 750 -41.16 3.78 -20.18
CA MET A 750 -42.26 3.99 -19.25
C MET A 750 -43.56 4.20 -20.01
N ALA A 751 -44.44 3.19 -19.95
CA ALA A 751 -45.68 3.17 -20.73
C ALA A 751 -46.89 3.67 -19.93
N GLU A 752 -46.87 3.46 -18.60
CA GLU A 752 -47.94 3.83 -17.69
C GLU A 752 -47.41 4.45 -16.40
N LEU A 753 -48.21 5.35 -15.81
CA LEU A 753 -47.99 5.90 -14.49
C LEU A 753 -49.07 5.36 -13.55
N PRO A 754 -48.73 4.96 -12.31
CA PRO A 754 -49.73 4.53 -11.35
C PRO A 754 -50.58 5.71 -10.84
N PRO A 755 -51.85 5.48 -10.47
CA PRO A 755 -52.69 6.50 -9.85
C PRO A 755 -52.11 6.92 -8.49
N ALA A 756 -52.41 8.17 -8.10
CA ALA A 756 -52.00 8.74 -6.81
C ALA A 756 -50.48 8.68 -6.51
N LEU A 757 -49.62 8.62 -7.53
CA LEU A 757 -48.15 8.49 -7.39
C LEU A 757 -47.53 9.55 -6.46
N PHE A 758 -48.04 10.79 -6.50
CA PHE A 758 -47.55 11.93 -5.72
C PHE A 758 -48.48 12.33 -4.57
N ARG A 759 -49.35 11.44 -4.08
CA ARG A 759 -50.37 11.74 -3.05
C ARG A 759 -49.80 12.45 -1.81
N ASP A 760 -48.59 12.10 -1.39
CA ASP A 760 -47.98 12.60 -0.14
C ASP A 760 -47.00 13.78 -0.38
N PHE A 761 -46.93 14.34 -1.60
CA PHE A 761 -45.96 15.38 -2.01
C PHE A 761 -46.49 16.82 -1.83
N GLY A 762 -47.06 17.10 -0.66
CA GLY A 762 -47.73 18.37 -0.37
C GLY A 762 -46.85 19.62 -0.46
N SER A 763 -45.52 19.46 -0.38
CA SER A 763 -44.54 20.56 -0.43
C SER A 763 -43.88 20.75 -1.81
N VAL A 764 -44.17 19.91 -2.80
CA VAL A 764 -43.60 20.03 -4.14
C VAL A 764 -44.15 21.27 -4.84
N SER A 765 -43.26 22.19 -5.21
CA SER A 765 -43.61 23.42 -5.91
C SER A 765 -43.33 23.36 -7.41
N GLN A 766 -42.47 22.45 -7.88
CA GLN A 766 -42.08 22.33 -9.28
C GLN A 766 -41.85 20.87 -9.68
N THR A 767 -42.17 20.52 -10.93
CA THR A 767 -41.91 19.20 -11.53
C THR A 767 -41.06 19.32 -12.79
N THR A 768 -39.97 20.08 -12.71
CA THR A 768 -39.20 20.44 -13.90
C THR A 768 -38.67 19.19 -14.58
N SER A 769 -39.12 18.95 -15.81
CA SER A 769 -38.71 17.79 -16.62
C SER A 769 -38.91 16.42 -15.95
N THR A 770 -39.80 16.30 -14.95
CA THR A 770 -39.98 15.06 -14.15
C THR A 770 -40.20 13.81 -15.01
N PHE A 771 -40.97 13.91 -16.11
CA PHE A 771 -41.23 12.83 -17.07
C PHE A 771 -40.72 13.17 -18.48
N GLN A 772 -39.83 14.15 -18.63
CA GLN A 772 -39.33 14.56 -19.95
C GLN A 772 -38.67 13.37 -20.67
N ASN A 773 -38.96 13.14 -21.94
CA ASN A 773 -38.48 12.01 -22.74
C ASN A 773 -38.98 10.61 -22.27
N CYS A 774 -40.11 10.53 -21.55
CA CYS A 774 -40.84 9.26 -21.35
C CYS A 774 -41.59 8.88 -22.64
N ALA A 775 -40.84 8.49 -23.67
CA ALA A 775 -41.33 8.40 -25.05
C ALA A 775 -42.47 7.37 -25.24
N ALA A 776 -42.56 6.33 -24.40
CA ALA A 776 -43.60 5.30 -24.45
C ALA A 776 -44.90 5.66 -23.72
N LEU A 777 -44.96 6.78 -22.99
CA LEU A 777 -46.11 7.14 -22.15
C LEU A 777 -47.31 7.51 -23.03
N GLU A 778 -48.40 6.73 -22.95
CA GLU A 778 -49.59 6.93 -23.82
C GLU A 778 -50.69 7.78 -23.19
N THR A 779 -50.89 7.67 -21.87
CA THR A 779 -51.95 8.35 -21.10
C THR A 779 -51.46 8.74 -19.72
N LEU A 780 -52.16 9.69 -19.07
CA LEU A 780 -51.85 10.16 -17.72
C LEU A 780 -52.98 9.81 -16.73
N PRO A 781 -52.69 9.48 -15.46
CA PRO A 781 -53.70 9.39 -14.41
C PRO A 781 -54.33 10.75 -14.13
N ALA A 782 -55.65 10.77 -13.94
CA ALA A 782 -56.40 11.99 -13.67
C ALA A 782 -56.05 12.64 -12.32
N ASP A 783 -55.57 11.85 -11.36
CA ASP A 783 -55.27 12.22 -9.97
C ASP A 783 -53.76 12.42 -9.71
N LEU A 784 -52.94 12.44 -10.76
CA LEU A 784 -51.46 12.44 -10.66
C LEU A 784 -50.92 13.58 -9.76
N PHE A 785 -51.52 14.76 -9.84
CA PHE A 785 -51.08 15.96 -9.11
C PHE A 785 -51.98 16.33 -7.91
N ASP A 786 -52.97 15.50 -7.55
CA ASP A 786 -53.91 15.82 -6.46
C ASP A 786 -53.22 16.00 -5.09
N GLY A 787 -52.07 15.33 -4.89
CA GLY A 787 -51.23 15.48 -3.71
C GLY A 787 -50.28 16.67 -3.73
N CYS A 788 -50.26 17.50 -4.77
CA CYS A 788 -49.31 18.60 -4.98
C CYS A 788 -49.99 19.99 -5.01
N PRO A 789 -50.70 20.44 -3.96
CA PRO A 789 -51.41 21.73 -3.96
C PRO A 789 -50.48 22.95 -3.97
N ALA A 790 -49.20 22.79 -3.68
CA ALA A 790 -48.18 23.84 -3.69
C ALA A 790 -47.57 24.10 -5.08
N LEU A 791 -47.97 23.36 -6.11
CA LEU A 791 -47.36 23.38 -7.44
C LEU A 791 -47.55 24.74 -8.14
N THR A 792 -46.42 25.36 -8.53
CA THR A 792 -46.38 26.64 -9.27
C THR A 792 -45.86 26.47 -10.70
N SER A 793 -45.12 25.40 -10.99
CA SER A 793 -44.48 25.20 -12.29
C SER A 793 -44.52 23.75 -12.78
N LEU A 794 -44.95 23.56 -14.03
CA LEU A 794 -44.91 22.31 -14.79
C LEU A 794 -43.86 22.31 -15.91
N SER A 795 -42.86 23.20 -15.86
CA SER A 795 -41.83 23.35 -16.91
C SER A 795 -41.32 22.02 -17.48
N LEU A 796 -41.58 21.78 -18.77
CA LEU A 796 -41.12 20.59 -19.50
C LEU A 796 -41.53 19.23 -18.89
N THR A 797 -42.51 19.18 -17.98
CA THR A 797 -42.84 17.97 -17.18
C THR A 797 -43.04 16.74 -18.05
N PHE A 798 -43.81 16.85 -19.14
CA PHE A 798 -44.06 15.79 -20.12
C PHE A 798 -43.43 16.09 -21.48
N GLY A 799 -42.41 16.96 -21.53
CA GLY A 799 -41.75 17.32 -22.78
C GLY A 799 -41.18 16.08 -23.48
N TYR A 800 -41.42 15.96 -24.78
CA TYR A 800 -41.02 14.85 -25.64
C TYR A 800 -41.57 13.48 -25.21
N CYS A 801 -42.75 13.42 -24.59
CA CYS A 801 -43.54 12.19 -24.46
C CYS A 801 -44.20 11.84 -25.80
N LEU A 802 -43.41 11.25 -26.70
CA LEU A 802 -43.77 11.10 -28.12
C LEU A 802 -45.06 10.32 -28.38
N SER A 803 -45.41 9.37 -27.49
CA SER A 803 -46.59 8.51 -27.63
C SER A 803 -47.83 9.03 -26.91
N LEU A 804 -47.77 10.18 -26.22
CA LEU A 804 -48.88 10.69 -25.41
C LEU A 804 -50.06 11.09 -26.30
N ARG A 805 -51.20 10.41 -26.17
CA ARG A 805 -52.34 10.54 -27.10
C ARG A 805 -53.45 11.46 -26.61
N SER A 806 -53.65 11.53 -25.30
CA SER A 806 -54.78 12.25 -24.68
C SER A 806 -54.44 12.71 -23.26
N LEU A 807 -55.11 13.77 -22.82
CA LEU A 807 -55.01 14.32 -21.47
C LEU A 807 -56.33 14.16 -20.71
N PRO A 808 -56.32 13.76 -19.43
CA PRO A 808 -57.51 13.81 -18.59
C PRO A 808 -57.97 15.26 -18.35
N PRO A 809 -59.27 15.58 -18.45
CA PRO A 809 -59.80 16.92 -18.16
C PRO A 809 -59.45 17.43 -16.76
N THR A 810 -59.49 16.55 -15.75
CA THR A 810 -59.27 16.91 -14.35
C THR A 810 -57.82 16.86 -13.91
N LEU A 811 -56.85 16.65 -14.82
CA LEU A 811 -55.43 16.48 -14.49
C LEU A 811 -54.87 17.61 -13.62
N LEU A 812 -55.35 18.84 -13.82
CA LEU A 812 -54.88 20.06 -13.12
C LEU A 812 -55.94 20.64 -12.16
N ALA A 813 -57.00 19.90 -11.85
CA ALA A 813 -58.13 20.39 -11.05
C ALA A 813 -57.74 20.77 -9.61
N LYS A 814 -56.63 20.21 -9.08
CA LYS A 814 -56.13 20.44 -7.72
C LYS A 814 -54.83 21.25 -7.66
N THR A 815 -54.49 21.95 -8.73
CA THR A 815 -53.26 22.78 -8.81
C THR A 815 -53.58 24.27 -9.00
N PRO A 816 -54.25 24.94 -8.04
CA PRO A 816 -54.72 26.33 -8.19
C PRO A 816 -53.60 27.38 -8.17
N ARG A 817 -52.38 26.97 -7.80
CA ARG A 817 -51.21 27.86 -7.66
C ARG A 817 -50.31 27.89 -8.89
N LEU A 818 -50.66 27.17 -9.96
CA LEU A 818 -49.86 27.13 -11.18
C LEU A 818 -49.72 28.51 -11.81
N THR A 819 -48.48 28.93 -12.02
CA THR A 819 -48.12 30.17 -12.72
C THR A 819 -47.41 29.91 -14.05
N ASN A 820 -46.84 28.71 -14.24
CA ASN A 820 -46.02 28.38 -15.40
C ASN A 820 -46.27 26.94 -15.87
N VAL A 821 -46.66 26.79 -17.14
CA VAL A 821 -46.81 25.49 -17.82
C VAL A 821 -45.92 25.38 -19.07
N GLY A 822 -44.85 26.18 -19.10
CA GLY A 822 -43.99 26.29 -20.28
C GLY A 822 -43.38 24.95 -20.72
N GLY A 823 -43.55 24.60 -21.98
CA GLY A 823 -43.02 23.36 -22.56
C GLY A 823 -43.63 22.07 -22.00
N THR A 824 -44.68 22.13 -21.18
CA THR A 824 -45.22 20.95 -20.45
C THR A 824 -45.47 19.76 -21.37
N PHE A 825 -46.05 19.98 -22.55
CA PHE A 825 -46.36 18.96 -23.55
C PHE A 825 -45.58 19.15 -24.86
N MET A 826 -44.49 19.93 -24.84
CA MET A 826 -43.65 20.16 -26.01
C MET A 826 -43.25 18.83 -26.65
N GLY A 827 -43.36 18.67 -27.97
CA GLY A 827 -42.96 17.46 -28.69
C GLY A 827 -43.87 16.25 -28.51
N CYS A 828 -45.02 16.37 -27.85
CA CYS A 828 -46.02 15.28 -27.75
C CYS A 828 -46.77 15.12 -29.09
N ARG A 829 -46.13 14.47 -30.07
CA ARG A 829 -46.58 14.42 -31.47
C ARG A 829 -47.84 13.60 -31.70
N GLU A 830 -48.18 12.68 -30.80
CA GLU A 830 -49.43 11.90 -30.87
C GLU A 830 -50.62 12.58 -30.17
N LEU A 831 -50.42 13.72 -29.50
CA LEU A 831 -51.48 14.47 -28.83
C LEU A 831 -52.27 15.28 -29.87
N LYS A 832 -53.46 14.78 -30.24
CA LYS A 832 -54.27 15.31 -31.36
C LYS A 832 -55.35 16.32 -30.95
N SER A 833 -55.81 16.25 -29.70
CA SER A 833 -56.88 17.09 -29.17
C SER A 833 -56.61 17.42 -27.70
N LEU A 834 -57.20 18.51 -27.20
CA LEU A 834 -57.08 18.97 -25.81
C LEU A 834 -58.46 19.02 -25.15
N PRO A 835 -58.57 18.73 -23.84
CA PRO A 835 -59.75 19.10 -23.06
C PRO A 835 -59.91 20.62 -23.00
N ALA A 836 -61.13 21.11 -23.23
CA ALA A 836 -61.41 22.56 -23.19
C ALA A 836 -61.25 23.17 -21.79
N ASP A 837 -61.44 22.35 -20.75
CA ASP A 837 -61.41 22.68 -19.32
C ASP A 837 -60.04 22.40 -18.66
N LEU A 838 -59.00 22.05 -19.44
CA LEU A 838 -57.70 21.64 -18.90
C LEU A 838 -57.08 22.66 -17.93
N PHE A 839 -57.23 23.96 -18.21
CA PHE A 839 -56.68 25.05 -17.40
C PHE A 839 -57.73 25.83 -16.59
N GLU A 840 -58.98 25.34 -16.52
CA GLU A 840 -60.11 26.00 -15.85
C GLU A 840 -59.79 26.35 -14.39
N HIS A 841 -59.08 25.45 -13.70
CA HIS A 841 -58.75 25.55 -12.28
C HIS A 841 -57.40 26.24 -12.00
N CYS A 842 -56.79 26.89 -13.00
CA CYS A 842 -55.47 27.52 -12.90
C CYS A 842 -55.51 29.07 -13.07
N PRO A 843 -56.22 29.82 -12.21
CA PRO A 843 -56.45 31.26 -12.40
C PRO A 843 -55.16 32.11 -12.30
N LEU A 844 -54.10 31.56 -11.70
CA LEU A 844 -52.81 32.23 -11.52
C LEU A 844 -51.83 32.02 -12.69
N LEU A 845 -52.26 31.37 -13.78
CA LEU A 845 -51.39 31.04 -14.90
C LEU A 845 -50.89 32.29 -15.62
N VAL A 846 -49.56 32.46 -15.69
CA VAL A 846 -48.87 33.60 -16.31
C VAL A 846 -48.15 33.19 -17.60
N SER A 847 -47.44 32.06 -17.58
CA SER A 847 -46.62 31.61 -18.71
C SER A 847 -47.13 30.31 -19.31
N VAL A 848 -47.43 30.36 -20.61
CA VAL A 848 -47.81 29.24 -21.48
C VAL A 848 -46.78 29.01 -22.59
N TYR A 849 -45.54 29.45 -22.36
CA TYR A 849 -44.49 29.46 -23.38
C TYR A 849 -44.19 28.04 -23.90
N GLY A 850 -44.36 27.80 -25.20
CA GLY A 850 -44.03 26.49 -25.82
C GLY A 850 -44.83 25.30 -25.30
N THR A 851 -45.93 25.51 -24.56
CA THR A 851 -46.68 24.45 -23.86
C THR A 851 -47.06 23.28 -24.77
N PHE A 852 -47.52 23.59 -25.99
CA PHE A 852 -47.93 22.62 -27.01
C PHE A 852 -47.04 22.70 -28.25
N GLN A 853 -45.83 23.26 -28.14
CA GLN A 853 -44.89 23.32 -29.26
C GLN A 853 -44.61 21.91 -29.81
N GLU A 854 -44.56 21.73 -31.12
CA GLU A 854 -44.30 20.44 -31.79
C GLU A 854 -45.28 19.31 -31.42
N THR A 855 -46.53 19.64 -31.06
CA THR A 855 -47.60 18.65 -30.82
C THR A 855 -48.34 18.25 -32.10
N GLY A 856 -49.12 17.18 -32.00
CA GLY A 856 -49.94 16.64 -33.09
C GLY A 856 -51.33 17.27 -33.24
N LEU A 857 -51.57 18.43 -32.61
CA LEU A 857 -52.90 19.05 -32.52
C LEU A 857 -53.48 19.34 -33.91
N MET A 858 -54.77 19.03 -34.07
CA MET A 858 -55.53 19.33 -35.30
C MET A 858 -56.39 20.58 -35.15
N GLU A 859 -56.89 20.83 -33.95
CA GLU A 859 -57.70 21.99 -33.57
C GLU A 859 -57.35 22.44 -32.15
N ILE A 860 -57.66 23.70 -31.84
CA ILE A 860 -57.52 24.27 -30.50
C ILE A 860 -58.93 24.51 -29.94
N PRO A 861 -59.27 24.01 -28.74
CA PRO A 861 -60.55 24.32 -28.11
C PRO A 861 -60.69 25.83 -27.83
N PRO A 862 -61.84 26.47 -28.13
CA PRO A 862 -62.01 27.91 -27.93
C PRO A 862 -61.86 28.35 -26.47
N GLU A 863 -62.36 27.54 -25.52
CA GLU A 863 -62.38 27.88 -24.09
C GLU A 863 -61.08 27.50 -23.34
N LEU A 864 -60.04 27.02 -24.03
CA LEU A 864 -58.84 26.43 -23.41
C LEU A 864 -58.16 27.36 -22.39
N PHE A 865 -58.14 28.66 -22.66
CA PHE A 865 -57.51 29.68 -21.81
C PHE A 865 -58.50 30.69 -21.20
N ALA A 866 -59.81 30.41 -21.26
CA ALA A 866 -60.85 31.36 -20.87
C ALA A 866 -60.79 31.77 -19.38
N HIS A 867 -60.24 30.91 -18.52
CA HIS A 867 -60.17 31.13 -17.07
C HIS A 867 -58.78 31.61 -16.59
N ASN A 868 -57.90 32.05 -17.49
CA ASN A 868 -56.51 32.39 -17.18
C ASN A 868 -56.18 33.88 -17.50
N PRO A 869 -56.75 34.85 -16.77
CA PRO A 869 -56.65 36.28 -17.12
C PRO A 869 -55.25 36.87 -16.97
N LEU A 870 -54.32 36.16 -16.32
CA LEU A 870 -52.97 36.62 -16.00
C LEU A 870 -51.91 36.23 -17.05
N ILE A 871 -52.29 35.50 -18.12
CA ILE A 871 -51.36 35.18 -19.21
C ILE A 871 -50.87 36.47 -19.86
N THR A 872 -49.55 36.59 -20.03
CA THR A 872 -48.92 37.83 -20.57
C THR A 872 -48.48 37.71 -22.03
N ALA A 873 -48.22 36.48 -22.51
CA ALA A 873 -47.74 36.21 -23.85
C ALA A 873 -48.08 34.78 -24.31
N PHE A 874 -48.33 34.63 -25.61
CA PHE A 874 -48.48 33.33 -26.28
C PHE A 874 -47.21 32.93 -27.05
N GLY A 875 -46.07 32.92 -26.36
CA GLY A 875 -44.78 32.63 -26.98
C GLY A 875 -44.60 31.17 -27.36
N TYR A 876 -44.39 30.85 -28.63
CA TYR A 876 -44.19 29.49 -29.14
C TYR A 876 -45.29 28.47 -28.76
N THR A 877 -46.42 28.92 -28.19
CA THR A 877 -47.37 28.04 -27.49
C THR A 877 -47.87 26.90 -28.36
N PHE A 878 -48.10 27.16 -29.65
CA PHE A 878 -48.50 26.18 -30.66
C PHE A 878 -47.50 26.11 -31.82
N ALA A 879 -46.26 26.55 -31.62
CA ALA A 879 -45.25 26.53 -32.67
C ALA A 879 -45.03 25.10 -33.18
N TYR A 880 -44.86 24.94 -34.49
CA TYR A 880 -44.59 23.69 -35.19
C TYR A 880 -45.66 22.61 -34.98
N CYS A 881 -46.89 22.99 -34.64
CA CYS A 881 -48.06 22.10 -34.68
C CYS A 881 -48.44 21.83 -36.14
N SER A 882 -47.67 20.97 -36.81
CA SER A 882 -47.73 20.77 -38.26
C SER A 882 -49.07 20.23 -38.78
N ARG A 883 -49.94 19.72 -37.90
CA ARG A 883 -51.27 19.17 -38.22
C ARG A 883 -52.42 20.12 -37.87
N LEU A 884 -52.14 21.28 -37.29
CA LEU A 884 -53.15 22.24 -36.87
C LEU A 884 -53.81 22.85 -38.12
N GLU A 885 -55.11 22.68 -38.29
CA GLU A 885 -55.85 23.16 -39.47
C GLU A 885 -56.60 24.47 -39.22
N ARG A 886 -57.09 24.68 -37.98
CA ARG A 886 -57.94 25.82 -37.64
C ARG A 886 -57.58 26.44 -36.30
N ILE A 887 -57.69 27.77 -36.22
CA ILE A 887 -57.60 28.55 -34.98
C ILE A 887 -59.01 29.06 -34.61
N PRO A 888 -59.49 28.83 -33.37
CA PRO A 888 -60.81 29.28 -32.93
C PRO A 888 -60.89 30.81 -32.74
N ALA A 889 -62.12 31.34 -32.75
CA ALA A 889 -62.37 32.73 -32.38
C ALA A 889 -62.11 32.92 -30.87
N GLY A 890 -61.67 34.12 -30.48
CA GLY A 890 -61.60 34.49 -29.06
C GLY A 890 -60.53 33.75 -28.24
N LEU A 891 -59.52 33.12 -28.85
CA LEU A 891 -58.47 32.38 -28.13
C LEU A 891 -57.79 33.19 -27.01
N ALA A 892 -57.68 34.52 -27.18
CA ALA A 892 -57.13 35.44 -26.19
C ALA A 892 -58.18 36.36 -25.53
N GLU A 893 -59.48 36.15 -25.78
CA GLU A 893 -60.58 37.06 -25.40
C GLU A 893 -60.59 37.39 -23.91
N HIS A 894 -60.31 36.39 -23.08
CA HIS A 894 -60.34 36.50 -21.63
C HIS A 894 -58.95 36.78 -21.02
N ASN A 895 -57.89 36.81 -21.83
CA ASN A 895 -56.50 36.96 -21.39
C ASN A 895 -56.06 38.43 -21.46
N ILE A 896 -56.70 39.28 -20.65
CA ILE A 896 -56.57 40.75 -20.66
C ILE A 896 -55.15 41.31 -20.39
N LYS A 897 -54.20 40.46 -19.99
CA LYS A 897 -52.79 40.83 -19.77
C LYS A 897 -51.88 40.49 -20.95
N VAL A 898 -52.40 39.86 -21.99
CA VAL A 898 -51.63 39.49 -23.17
C VAL A 898 -51.21 40.74 -23.93
N THR A 899 -49.90 40.90 -24.06
CA THR A 899 -49.30 41.99 -24.83
C THR A 899 -48.51 41.47 -26.04
N GLN A 900 -48.29 40.15 -26.12
CA GLN A 900 -47.42 39.55 -27.13
C GLN A 900 -47.96 38.24 -27.69
N PHE A 901 -47.95 38.14 -29.02
CA PHE A 901 -48.02 36.89 -29.76
C PHE A 901 -46.68 36.74 -30.49
N ASN A 902 -45.85 35.81 -30.04
CA ASN A 902 -44.51 35.66 -30.60
C ASN A 902 -44.24 34.21 -30.98
N ALA A 903 -44.03 33.98 -32.27
CA ALA A 903 -43.87 32.63 -32.83
C ALA A 903 -45.02 31.67 -32.44
N THR A 904 -46.22 32.18 -32.11
CA THR A 904 -47.29 31.38 -31.51
C THR A 904 -47.70 30.19 -32.37
N PHE A 905 -47.82 30.39 -33.68
CA PHE A 905 -48.18 29.39 -34.67
C PHE A 905 -47.05 29.17 -35.70
N LEU A 906 -45.82 29.59 -35.37
CA LEU A 906 -44.64 29.46 -36.23
C LEU A 906 -44.54 28.04 -36.80
N GLY A 907 -44.50 27.89 -38.13
CA GLY A 907 -44.32 26.61 -38.80
C GLY A 907 -45.53 25.67 -38.77
N CYS A 908 -46.75 26.16 -38.46
CA CYS A 908 -47.98 25.38 -38.58
C CYS A 908 -48.38 25.21 -40.06
N ARG A 909 -47.72 24.28 -40.74
CA ARG A 909 -47.82 24.15 -42.21
C ARG A 909 -49.20 23.76 -42.75
N SER A 910 -50.06 23.13 -41.94
CA SER A 910 -51.41 22.73 -42.32
C SER A 910 -52.49 23.75 -41.94
N LEU A 911 -52.10 24.88 -41.32
CA LEU A 911 -53.05 25.89 -40.86
C LEU A 911 -53.71 26.56 -42.07
N VAL A 912 -55.03 26.41 -42.21
CA VAL A 912 -55.82 26.98 -43.32
C VAL A 912 -56.69 28.14 -42.84
N ASP A 913 -57.36 27.93 -41.70
CA ASP A 913 -58.45 28.77 -41.21
C ASP A 913 -58.11 29.46 -39.89
N VAL A 914 -58.29 30.77 -39.83
CA VAL A 914 -58.16 31.57 -38.61
C VAL A 914 -59.47 32.31 -38.42
N SER A 915 -60.22 31.93 -37.39
CA SER A 915 -61.51 32.56 -37.11
C SER A 915 -61.31 34.05 -36.75
N PRO A 916 -62.23 34.95 -37.16
CA PRO A 916 -62.17 36.35 -36.76
C PRO A 916 -62.18 36.52 -35.24
N GLY A 917 -61.50 37.55 -34.76
CA GLY A 917 -61.42 37.87 -33.34
C GLY A 917 -60.37 37.09 -32.55
N LEU A 918 -59.37 36.51 -33.21
CA LEU A 918 -58.21 35.86 -32.57
C LEU A 918 -57.57 36.75 -31.48
N PHE A 919 -57.41 38.04 -31.79
CA PHE A 919 -56.72 39.01 -30.96
C PHE A 919 -57.65 39.84 -30.06
N ASN A 920 -58.96 39.58 -30.08
CA ASN A 920 -59.91 40.33 -29.27
C ASN A 920 -59.59 40.16 -27.78
N GLY A 921 -59.82 41.21 -26.97
CA GLY A 921 -59.55 41.21 -25.53
C GLY A 921 -58.08 41.43 -25.12
N ALA A 922 -57.11 41.36 -26.05
CA ALA A 922 -55.69 41.56 -25.77
C ALA A 922 -55.19 42.97 -26.18
N ASP A 923 -54.30 43.54 -25.36
CA ASP A 923 -53.70 44.87 -25.61
C ASP A 923 -52.31 44.71 -26.23
N LEU A 924 -52.29 44.27 -27.50
CA LEU A 924 -51.09 43.81 -28.18
C LEU A 924 -50.10 44.95 -28.49
N THR A 925 -48.84 44.69 -28.15
CA THR A 925 -47.69 45.56 -28.50
C THR A 925 -46.73 44.86 -29.46
N MET A 926 -46.61 43.53 -29.39
CA MET A 926 -45.68 42.77 -30.23
C MET A 926 -46.38 41.55 -30.84
N VAL A 927 -46.39 41.46 -32.17
CA VAL A 927 -46.96 40.32 -32.90
C VAL A 927 -45.97 39.89 -33.99
N TYR A 928 -45.02 39.02 -33.66
CA TYR A 928 -43.87 38.74 -34.54
C TYR A 928 -43.62 37.25 -34.68
N HIS A 929 -43.10 36.80 -35.82
CA HIS A 929 -43.00 35.38 -36.22
C HIS A 929 -44.30 34.55 -36.09
N THR A 930 -45.45 35.19 -35.82
CA THR A 930 -46.65 34.52 -35.29
C THR A 930 -47.18 33.44 -36.21
N PHE A 931 -47.21 33.73 -37.51
CA PHE A 931 -47.66 32.82 -38.57
C PHE A 931 -46.53 32.45 -39.52
N GLU A 932 -45.28 32.77 -39.21
CA GLU A 932 -44.15 32.48 -40.11
C GLU A 932 -44.16 31.00 -40.52
N GLY A 933 -44.00 30.72 -41.81
CA GLY A 933 -43.98 29.37 -42.37
C GLY A 933 -45.34 28.66 -42.40
N CYS A 934 -46.46 29.35 -42.15
CA CYS A 934 -47.82 28.83 -42.34
C CYS A 934 -48.19 28.82 -43.83
N VAL A 935 -47.61 27.89 -44.58
CA VAL A 935 -47.69 27.86 -46.05
C VAL A 935 -49.11 27.65 -46.60
N ALA A 936 -50.00 27.00 -45.84
CA ALA A 936 -51.38 26.69 -46.24
C ALA A 936 -52.41 27.76 -45.80
N LEU A 937 -51.97 28.82 -45.11
CA LEU A 937 -52.84 29.83 -44.54
C LEU A 937 -53.60 30.57 -45.65
N SER A 938 -54.92 30.34 -45.74
CA SER A 938 -55.78 30.91 -46.80
C SER A 938 -56.85 31.87 -46.25
N THR A 939 -56.74 32.26 -44.98
CA THR A 939 -57.64 33.23 -44.36
C THR A 939 -57.23 34.65 -44.76
N PRO A 940 -58.14 35.49 -45.30
CA PRO A 940 -57.79 36.86 -45.68
C PRO A 940 -57.30 37.70 -44.51
N LEU A 941 -56.31 38.59 -44.76
CA LEU A 941 -55.72 39.45 -43.74
C LEU A 941 -56.75 40.27 -42.91
N HIS A 942 -57.80 40.81 -43.54
CA HIS A 942 -58.84 41.59 -42.86
C HIS A 942 -59.72 40.75 -41.93
N VAL A 943 -59.69 39.41 -42.04
CA VAL A 943 -60.37 38.48 -41.14
C VAL A 943 -59.47 38.14 -39.95
N ILE A 944 -58.16 37.92 -40.18
CA ILE A 944 -57.17 37.69 -39.12
C ILE A 944 -57.05 38.93 -38.23
N PHE A 945 -57.05 40.12 -38.84
CA PHE A 945 -57.04 41.42 -38.19
C PHE A 945 -58.39 42.12 -38.43
N ASP A 946 -59.39 41.77 -37.62
CA ASP A 946 -60.79 42.15 -37.76
C ASP A 946 -61.13 43.57 -37.27
N GLN A 947 -60.29 44.16 -36.41
CA GLN A 947 -60.52 45.52 -35.91
C GLN A 947 -60.16 46.58 -36.95
N GLU A 948 -60.74 47.78 -36.80
CA GLU A 948 -60.44 48.94 -37.65
C GLU A 948 -58.97 49.36 -37.53
N ILE A 949 -58.41 49.32 -36.31
CA ILE A 949 -57.02 49.68 -36.02
C ILE A 949 -56.50 48.96 -34.77
N TYR A 950 -55.21 48.62 -34.77
CA TYR A 950 -54.45 48.07 -33.64
C TYR A 950 -53.39 49.10 -33.23
N PRO A 951 -53.75 50.09 -32.40
CA PRO A 951 -52.98 51.34 -32.25
C PRO A 951 -51.67 51.18 -31.45
N ARG A 952 -51.45 50.04 -30.80
CA ARG A 952 -50.30 49.80 -29.91
C ARG A 952 -49.30 48.77 -30.43
N ILE A 953 -49.59 48.08 -31.54
CA ILE A 953 -48.65 47.13 -32.13
C ILE A 953 -47.46 47.92 -32.69
N THR A 954 -46.26 47.68 -32.17
CA THR A 954 -45.02 48.33 -32.60
C THR A 954 -44.08 47.38 -33.35
N ILE A 955 -44.23 46.07 -33.16
CA ILE A 955 -43.37 45.02 -33.75
C ILE A 955 -44.22 43.99 -34.51
N THR A 956 -43.90 43.80 -35.79
CA THR A 956 -44.52 42.84 -36.73
C THR A 956 -43.52 41.97 -37.48
N THR A 957 -42.25 42.05 -37.11
CA THR A 957 -41.12 41.36 -37.75
C THR A 957 -41.43 39.90 -38.10
N SER A 958 -41.27 39.56 -39.38
CA SER A 958 -41.47 38.21 -39.91
C SER A 958 -42.83 37.57 -39.62
N MET A 959 -43.86 38.34 -39.24
CA MET A 959 -45.15 37.81 -38.79
C MET A 959 -45.76 36.78 -39.75
N PHE A 960 -45.71 37.04 -41.06
CA PHE A 960 -46.23 36.19 -42.11
C PHE A 960 -45.15 35.65 -43.03
N GLN A 961 -43.88 35.74 -42.66
CA GLN A 961 -42.78 35.30 -43.53
C GLN A 961 -43.03 33.87 -44.04
N ASN A 962 -42.89 33.66 -45.36
CA ASN A 962 -43.18 32.38 -46.05
C ASN A 962 -44.64 31.89 -45.98
N CYS A 963 -45.64 32.75 -45.76
CA CYS A 963 -47.06 32.40 -45.90
C CYS A 963 -47.51 32.47 -47.37
N LEU A 964 -47.20 31.40 -48.13
CA LEU A 964 -47.34 31.39 -49.59
C LEU A 964 -48.79 31.52 -50.08
N SER A 965 -49.79 31.09 -49.29
CA SER A 965 -51.21 31.07 -49.68
C SER A 965 -52.03 32.24 -49.12
N LEU A 966 -51.40 33.19 -48.42
CA LEU A 966 -52.07 34.28 -47.70
C LEU A 966 -52.78 35.25 -48.66
N PRO A 967 -54.13 35.37 -48.60
CA PRO A 967 -54.88 36.27 -49.47
C PRO A 967 -55.20 37.62 -48.78
N GLY A 968 -55.65 38.58 -49.59
CA GLY A 968 -56.04 39.92 -49.13
C GLY A 968 -55.00 40.99 -49.46
N ARG A 969 -55.11 42.14 -48.77
CA ARG A 969 -54.35 43.35 -49.09
C ARG A 969 -53.41 43.74 -47.94
N GLY A 970 -52.11 43.68 -48.18
CA GLY A 970 -51.10 44.05 -47.19
C GLY A 970 -51.03 45.57 -46.93
N LEU A 971 -51.37 46.42 -47.89
CA LEU A 971 -51.46 47.88 -47.66
C LEU A 971 -52.59 48.24 -46.69
N GLU A 972 -53.70 47.49 -46.72
CA GLU A 972 -54.79 47.64 -45.75
C GLU A 972 -54.31 47.26 -44.35
N PHE A 973 -53.59 46.14 -44.22
CA PHE A 973 -52.98 45.74 -42.96
C PHE A 973 -52.03 46.82 -42.40
N ILE A 974 -51.14 47.39 -43.22
CA ILE A 974 -50.22 48.47 -42.79
C ILE A 974 -51.02 49.66 -42.21
N GLY A 975 -52.17 50.01 -42.83
CA GLY A 975 -53.07 51.04 -42.31
C GLY A 975 -53.71 50.70 -40.95
N LYS A 976 -53.93 49.41 -40.67
CA LYS A 976 -54.46 48.93 -39.38
C LYS A 976 -53.42 48.98 -38.26
N VAL A 977 -52.11 49.06 -38.53
CA VAL A 977 -51.05 49.02 -37.51
C VAL A 977 -50.14 50.26 -37.54
N PRO A 978 -50.69 51.46 -37.27
CA PRO A 978 -50.00 52.74 -37.52
C PRO A 978 -48.76 52.99 -36.63
N ALA A 979 -48.62 52.25 -35.53
CA ALA A 979 -47.53 52.42 -34.55
C ALA A 979 -46.33 51.51 -34.82
N VAL A 980 -46.35 50.69 -35.88
CA VAL A 980 -45.30 49.74 -36.20
C VAL A 980 -44.01 50.46 -36.61
N THR A 981 -42.93 50.13 -35.92
CA THR A 981 -41.58 50.63 -36.20
C THR A 981 -40.60 49.52 -36.56
N ASP A 982 -40.91 48.27 -36.20
CA ASP A 982 -40.12 47.09 -36.55
C ASP A 982 -40.99 46.08 -37.31
N HIS A 983 -40.81 46.03 -38.63
CA HIS A 983 -41.65 45.29 -39.58
C HIS A 983 -40.84 44.48 -40.59
N HIS A 984 -39.54 44.30 -40.33
CA HIS A 984 -38.65 43.62 -41.25
C HIS A 984 -39.18 42.22 -41.59
N TYR A 985 -39.20 41.88 -42.87
CA TYR A 985 -39.67 40.59 -43.39
C TYR A 985 -41.14 40.23 -43.09
N THR A 986 -41.97 41.16 -42.61
CA THR A 986 -43.37 40.88 -42.21
C THR A 986 -44.12 40.06 -43.27
N PHE A 987 -43.98 40.45 -44.54
CA PHE A 987 -44.60 39.78 -45.68
C PHE A 987 -43.60 39.08 -46.61
N PHE A 988 -42.40 38.75 -46.15
CA PHE A 988 -41.40 38.10 -47.00
C PHE A 988 -41.96 36.81 -47.64
N GLU A 989 -41.91 36.72 -48.97
CA GLU A 989 -42.43 35.59 -49.77
C GLU A 989 -43.97 35.39 -49.73
N CYS A 990 -44.77 36.37 -49.29
CA CYS A 990 -46.24 36.34 -49.29
C CYS A 990 -46.87 36.68 -50.66
N ARG A 991 -46.47 35.98 -51.73
CA ARG A 991 -46.79 36.36 -53.12
C ARG A 991 -48.28 36.32 -53.51
N SER A 992 -49.14 35.72 -52.69
CA SER A 992 -50.58 35.61 -52.93
C SER A 992 -51.40 36.83 -52.47
N LEU A 993 -50.76 37.84 -51.86
CA LEU A 993 -51.41 39.11 -51.55
C LEU A 993 -51.73 39.90 -52.82
N ASP A 994 -52.94 40.46 -52.90
CA ASP A 994 -53.46 41.17 -54.09
C ASP A 994 -52.60 42.39 -54.49
N ASP A 995 -51.94 42.99 -53.50
CA ASP A 995 -51.09 44.17 -53.61
C ASP A 995 -49.62 43.89 -53.24
N TYR A 996 -49.18 42.62 -53.27
CA TYR A 996 -47.83 42.22 -52.87
C TYR A 996 -46.71 43.07 -53.51
N ASN A 997 -46.80 43.27 -54.83
CA ASN A 997 -45.81 44.05 -55.58
C ASN A 997 -45.85 45.57 -55.28
N GLN A 998 -46.90 46.04 -54.61
CA GLN A 998 -47.10 47.44 -54.21
C GLN A 998 -46.66 47.71 -52.77
N LEU A 999 -46.32 46.67 -51.99
CA LEU A 999 -45.82 46.81 -50.63
C LEU A 999 -44.46 47.52 -50.60
N PRO A 1000 -44.18 48.36 -49.58
CA PRO A 1000 -42.85 48.94 -49.37
C PRO A 1000 -41.76 47.87 -49.22
N GLY A 1001 -40.57 48.14 -49.74
CA GLY A 1001 -39.46 47.18 -49.81
C GLY A 1001 -39.07 46.57 -48.46
N ASP A 1002 -39.01 47.39 -47.41
CA ASP A 1002 -38.70 47.02 -46.03
C ASP A 1002 -39.74 46.11 -45.35
N TRP A 1003 -40.96 46.04 -45.89
CA TRP A 1003 -42.01 45.10 -45.44
C TRP A 1003 -41.96 43.73 -46.15
N ARG A 1004 -41.38 43.66 -47.36
CA ARG A 1004 -41.44 42.49 -48.26
C ARG A 1004 -40.09 41.84 -48.58
N GLU A 1005 -39.00 42.58 -48.48
CA GLU A 1005 -37.62 42.17 -48.81
C GLU A 1005 -36.73 42.41 -47.59
N GLY A 1006 -35.71 41.56 -47.41
CA GLY A 1006 -34.74 41.76 -46.34
C GLY A 1006 -33.88 42.98 -46.54
N MET A 1007 -33.56 43.70 -45.46
CA MET A 1007 -32.44 44.63 -45.51
C MET A 1007 -31.17 43.84 -45.88
N LEU A 1008 -30.47 44.28 -46.92
CA LEU A 1008 -29.03 44.07 -47.03
C LEU A 1008 -28.32 44.97 -46.02
#